data_AF-A0A7C6D972-F1
#
_entry.id   AF-A0A7C6D972-F1
#
_cell.length_a   1.000
_cell.length_b   1.000
_cell.length_c   1.000
_cell.angle_alpha   90.00
_cell.angle_beta   90.00
_cell.angle_gamma   90.00
#
_symmetry.space_group_name_H-M   'P 1'
#
loop_
_entity.id
_entity.type
_entity.pdbx_description
1 polymer ?
#
loop_
_entity_poly.entity_id
_entity_poly.type
_entity_poly.pdbx_seq_one_letter_code
_entity_poly.pdbx_strand_id
1 'polypeptide(L)'
;MISNNLSDKSLKHFDIRLFYLILMLFFLLIGCSKSNNNDNNNIYKNENPTDIISSQDDNSNNNLKDYTDDFHSDNESSIDAVIVQTPNKHNFINPDGNTLDTRISTPSGYTRISSEAYEITGFIRTIPLKADGSQVLKYDGNPIHNQDNHAAVFNIDIGNRDLQQCADSVMRIYAEYYWSIEEYDKIAFHLTNGFYMNYTKWREGYRIKVEGNDVKWVKTASYDDSYETFFSYLNMVYAYAGTLSLAAESTPITLDELLPGDILLEGGSPGHCVMVVDMAYNEEGSRCYLLAQGYMPAQDFHIFTNPLHPEDPWYYEAEMDYPIRTPSWTFDEGSLMRWADFDLKQWSYKTLPKSSAVDTDNLSRITLLVVGDNLIHIEVVQSGKQEDGSYSYYHLYDEIKDVIMEADIAVVNQETILGGKELRYSGYPAFNSPTEIGDALVDAGFDVVLHATNHTMDKGPEGVTNTFEFWDKYPDITVLGINRTEEDRSRIPILERNGIKLAMLNYTYGLNGYKVPKNMPYLVNMLDKDRMEADIKKAREEADFVIVFPHWGTEYVYEPTRSQKELVDFFYELGVDLVVGTHPHVLQPVEWITSDSDHKMLVYYSLGNFLSYQKEPARMLGGIALVTITKDDTDTYISDASITPIVTHYEHGSSDYNYGIYKLSEYTSEMGEKHGVSDIATQGDFSYEETVRTAKKVLGDWYE
;
A
#
# COMPACT_ATOMS: atom_id res chain seq x y z
N MET A 1 -15.95 -68.92 -18.66
CA MET A 1 -15.21 -68.65 -19.92
C MET A 1 -14.13 -67.63 -19.55
N ILE A 2 -12.90 -68.09 -19.24
CA ILE A 2 -11.76 -68.21 -20.19
C ILE A 2 -11.28 -66.79 -20.56
N SER A 3 -10.29 -66.22 -19.85
CA SER A 3 -8.81 -66.37 -19.95
C SER A 3 -8.24 -65.06 -20.53
N ASN A 4 -7.11 -64.50 -20.07
CA ASN A 4 -5.78 -65.06 -20.18
C ASN A 4 -4.81 -64.54 -19.10
N ASN A 5 -3.99 -65.50 -18.64
CA ASN A 5 -2.76 -65.39 -17.87
C ASN A 5 -1.53 -65.16 -18.77
N LEU A 6 -0.43 -64.73 -18.15
CA LEU A 6 0.98 -65.24 -18.20
C LEU A 6 1.93 -64.05 -17.89
N SER A 7 2.50 -63.90 -16.68
CA SER A 7 3.69 -64.55 -16.08
C SER A 7 4.98 -64.46 -16.92
N ASP A 8 6.08 -63.88 -16.39
CA ASP A 8 7.14 -64.62 -15.68
C ASP A 8 8.21 -63.68 -15.03
N LYS A 9 8.72 -64.16 -13.88
CA LYS A 9 10.00 -63.99 -13.13
C LYS A 9 11.10 -63.02 -13.66
N SER A 10 11.98 -62.40 -12.87
CA SER A 10 12.86 -62.93 -11.79
C SER A 10 13.79 -61.84 -11.17
N LEU A 11 14.08 -61.94 -9.86
CA LEU A 11 15.34 -61.64 -9.11
C LEU A 11 15.94 -60.19 -9.21
N LYS A 12 16.51 -59.52 -8.19
CA LYS A 12 17.22 -59.91 -6.95
C LYS A 12 17.50 -58.67 -6.07
N HIS A 13 17.67 -58.89 -4.76
CA HIS A 13 18.19 -57.99 -3.72
C HIS A 13 19.51 -57.27 -4.02
N PHE A 14 19.72 -56.10 -3.38
CA PHE A 14 20.94 -55.52 -2.73
C PHE A 14 20.67 -54.00 -2.53
N ASP A 15 21.01 -53.26 -1.48
CA ASP A 15 21.65 -53.51 -0.18
C ASP A 15 21.44 -52.25 0.70
N ILE A 16 21.27 -52.46 1.99
CA ILE A 16 21.08 -51.44 3.04
C ILE A 16 22.48 -51.02 3.49
N ARG A 17 23.05 -49.95 2.93
CA ARG A 17 24.23 -49.25 3.46
C ARG A 17 24.30 -47.80 2.99
N LEU A 18 23.50 -46.92 3.61
CA LEU A 18 23.83 -45.50 3.73
C LEU A 18 23.07 -44.86 4.90
N PHE A 19 23.13 -45.54 6.05
CA PHE A 19 22.75 -45.01 7.34
C PHE A 19 23.99 -45.23 8.22
N TYR A 20 24.44 -44.20 8.93
CA TYR A 20 25.64 -44.15 9.80
C TYR A 20 26.98 -43.83 9.13
N LEU A 21 27.22 -42.54 8.86
CA LEU A 21 28.50 -41.83 9.01
C LEU A 21 28.15 -40.34 8.78
N ILE A 22 28.05 -39.46 9.77
CA ILE A 22 29.16 -38.89 10.53
C ILE A 22 28.53 -38.14 11.72
N LEU A 23 28.77 -38.61 12.94
CA LEU A 23 28.66 -37.83 14.17
C LEU A 23 29.84 -38.26 15.07
N MET A 24 30.49 -37.28 15.67
CA MET A 24 31.57 -37.34 16.68
C MET A 24 32.98 -37.78 16.26
N LEU A 25 33.90 -36.80 16.29
CA LEU A 25 35.00 -36.81 17.26
C LEU A 25 35.44 -35.36 17.59
N PHE A 26 35.72 -35.18 18.88
CA PHE A 26 35.77 -33.95 19.67
C PHE A 26 37.22 -33.59 20.09
N PHE A 27 37.46 -32.28 20.34
CA PHE A 27 38.47 -31.64 21.24
C PHE A 27 39.99 -31.89 20.98
N LEU A 28 40.97 -30.99 21.23
CA LEU A 28 41.29 -29.93 22.22
C LEU A 28 42.36 -28.98 21.56
N LEU A 29 42.32 -27.63 21.63
CA LEU A 29 42.61 -26.65 22.71
C LEU A 29 44.09 -26.13 22.82
N ILE A 30 44.20 -24.79 23.00
CA ILE A 30 45.28 -23.95 23.60
C ILE A 30 46.42 -23.49 22.66
N GLY A 31 46.87 -22.22 22.57
CA GLY A 31 46.54 -20.95 23.25
C GLY A 31 47.72 -19.93 23.18
N CYS A 32 47.41 -18.62 23.28
CA CYS A 32 48.26 -17.47 23.75
C CYS A 32 49.56 -17.13 22.95
N SER A 33 50.15 -15.91 22.86
CA SER A 33 49.95 -14.56 23.42
C SER A 33 51.03 -13.58 22.82
N LYS A 34 50.71 -12.27 22.77
CA LYS A 34 51.57 -11.06 22.93
C LYS A 34 52.50 -10.50 21.82
N SER A 35 52.20 -9.24 21.47
CA SER A 35 52.99 -7.99 21.66
C SER A 35 54.49 -7.96 21.34
N ASN A 36 54.91 -7.03 20.48
CA ASN A 36 55.81 -5.94 20.88
C ASN A 36 55.99 -4.81 19.85
N ASN A 37 56.12 -3.60 20.40
CA ASN A 37 56.54 -2.33 19.81
C ASN A 37 57.91 -2.37 19.10
N ASN A 38 58.13 -1.42 18.19
CA ASN A 38 59.37 -0.63 18.09
C ASN A 38 59.18 0.64 17.23
N ASP A 39 59.12 1.78 17.92
CA ASP A 39 59.91 3.01 17.80
C ASP A 39 60.49 3.55 16.47
N ASN A 40 60.17 4.84 16.26
CA ASN A 40 61.02 5.99 15.91
C ASN A 40 61.62 6.13 14.49
N ASN A 41 61.22 7.20 13.77
CA ASN A 41 62.00 8.44 13.74
C ASN A 41 61.45 9.55 12.80
N ASN A 42 61.66 10.78 13.26
CA ASN A 42 62.05 12.01 12.55
C ASN A 42 61.06 13.17 12.32
N ILE A 43 61.60 14.31 12.77
CA ILE A 43 61.17 15.70 12.91
C ILE A 43 61.38 16.46 11.59
N TYR A 44 60.57 17.49 11.27
CA TYR A 44 61.00 18.90 11.10
C TYR A 44 59.86 19.85 10.65
N LYS A 45 59.59 20.82 11.54
CA LYS A 45 59.41 22.29 11.39
C LYS A 45 58.33 22.93 10.48
N ASN A 46 57.51 23.72 11.18
CA ASN A 46 56.90 25.01 10.84
C ASN A 46 57.73 25.93 9.93
N GLU A 47 57.04 26.77 9.14
CA GLU A 47 57.03 28.24 9.30
C GLU A 47 56.06 28.92 8.28
N ASN A 48 55.17 29.78 8.79
CA ASN A 48 54.56 30.89 8.05
C ASN A 48 55.48 32.12 8.18
N PRO A 49 55.45 33.07 7.23
CA PRO A 49 55.16 34.45 7.64
C PRO A 49 54.39 35.33 6.62
N THR A 50 53.34 35.98 7.14
CA THR A 50 53.00 37.43 7.15
C THR A 50 53.39 38.41 6.02
N ASP A 51 52.34 39.16 5.61
CA ASP A 51 52.17 40.63 5.49
C ASP A 51 52.97 41.49 4.48
N ILE A 52 52.27 42.50 3.88
CA ILE A 52 52.53 43.98 3.98
C ILE A 52 52.13 44.81 2.72
N ILE A 53 51.07 45.65 2.87
CA ILE A 53 50.93 47.12 2.65
C ILE A 53 50.72 47.81 1.25
N SER A 54 49.61 48.60 1.20
CA SER A 54 49.31 49.93 0.56
C SER A 54 49.22 50.08 -0.98
N SER A 55 48.54 51.07 -1.59
CA SER A 55 47.96 52.39 -1.20
C SER A 55 46.96 52.89 -2.27
N GLN A 56 45.98 53.74 -1.87
CA GLN A 56 45.44 55.00 -2.48
C GLN A 56 45.20 55.11 -4.02
N ASP A 57 44.26 55.86 -4.60
CA ASP A 57 43.29 56.90 -4.20
C ASP A 57 42.36 57.16 -5.43
N ASP A 58 41.37 58.05 -5.25
CA ASP A 58 40.78 58.99 -6.23
C ASP A 58 39.34 58.80 -6.79
N ASN A 59 38.44 59.57 -6.14
CA ASN A 59 37.69 60.72 -6.68
C ASN A 59 36.54 60.58 -7.71
N SER A 60 35.37 60.99 -7.21
CA SER A 60 34.60 62.17 -7.67
C SER A 60 33.29 62.00 -8.47
N ASN A 61 32.32 62.78 -7.99
CA ASN A 61 30.94 63.03 -8.42
C ASN A 61 30.79 63.68 -9.81
N ASN A 62 29.53 63.58 -10.31
CA ASN A 62 28.73 64.53 -11.13
C ASN A 62 28.12 63.82 -12.37
N ASN A 63 26.85 63.93 -12.76
CA ASN A 63 25.79 64.95 -12.63
C ASN A 63 24.42 64.25 -12.92
N LEU A 64 23.33 64.53 -12.19
CA LEU A 64 22.22 65.47 -12.52
C LEU A 64 21.62 65.21 -13.93
N LYS A 65 20.30 65.07 -14.19
CA LYS A 65 19.08 65.70 -13.66
C LYS A 65 17.88 65.11 -14.45
N ASP A 66 16.70 64.86 -13.88
CA ASP A 66 15.51 65.73 -13.75
C ASP A 66 14.30 64.86 -14.23
N TYR A 67 13.04 64.96 -13.79
CA TYR A 67 12.31 65.90 -12.95
C TYR A 67 11.11 65.15 -12.33
N THR A 68 10.62 65.76 -11.25
CA THR A 68 9.52 65.45 -10.32
C THR A 68 8.13 65.38 -10.94
N ASP A 69 7.18 64.80 -10.20
CA ASP A 69 6.13 65.64 -9.60
C ASP A 69 5.51 65.04 -8.33
N ASP A 70 5.46 65.91 -7.33
CA ASP A 70 5.04 65.78 -5.94
C ASP A 70 3.51 65.68 -5.78
N PHE A 71 3.05 65.16 -4.64
CA PHE A 71 2.27 65.98 -3.70
C PHE A 71 2.26 65.38 -2.28
N HIS A 72 2.79 66.19 -1.35
CA HIS A 72 2.64 66.29 0.12
C HIS A 72 1.28 65.89 0.74
N SER A 73 1.08 65.71 2.05
CA SER A 73 1.87 65.50 3.29
C SER A 73 0.84 65.53 4.45
N ASP A 74 1.05 64.71 5.48
CA ASP A 74 0.74 64.90 6.91
C ASP A 74 -0.66 65.32 7.38
N ASN A 75 -1.31 64.45 8.19
CA ASN A 75 -1.53 64.74 9.63
C ASN A 75 -2.18 63.57 10.39
N GLU A 76 -1.68 63.31 11.58
CA GLU A 76 -2.29 62.49 12.62
C GLU A 76 -3.67 63.03 13.05
N SER A 77 -4.66 62.14 13.17
CA SER A 77 -5.58 62.18 14.30
C SER A 77 -6.26 60.81 14.49
N SER A 78 -6.10 60.27 15.68
CA SER A 78 -6.85 59.15 16.24
C SER A 78 -8.35 59.44 16.25
N ILE A 79 -9.18 58.48 15.83
CA ILE A 79 -10.49 58.10 16.39
C ILE A 79 -10.93 56.79 15.73
N ASP A 80 -11.40 55.86 16.56
CA ASP A 80 -11.79 54.48 16.28
C ASP A 80 -12.65 54.28 15.02
N ALA A 81 -12.19 53.40 14.13
CA ALA A 81 -13.00 52.79 13.09
C ALA A 81 -12.81 51.28 13.13
N VAL A 82 -13.91 50.61 13.47
CA VAL A 82 -14.20 49.19 13.37
C VAL A 82 -13.35 48.50 12.30
N ILE A 83 -12.44 47.63 12.73
CA ILE A 83 -11.72 46.71 11.84
C ILE A 83 -12.78 45.78 11.26
N VAL A 84 -13.15 46.05 10.01
CA VAL A 84 -13.71 45.05 9.11
C VAL A 84 -12.59 44.03 8.91
N GLN A 85 -12.71 42.89 9.60
CA GLN A 85 -11.83 41.76 9.36
C GLN A 85 -11.97 41.35 7.89
N THR A 86 -10.87 41.45 7.15
CA THR A 86 -10.68 40.74 5.88
C THR A 86 -10.90 39.25 6.14
N PRO A 87 -11.67 38.53 5.30
CA PRO A 87 -11.90 37.09 5.48
C PRO A 87 -10.57 36.34 5.40
N ASN A 88 -10.38 35.39 6.32
CA ASN A 88 -9.18 34.59 6.52
C ASN A 88 -8.74 33.81 5.27
N LYS A 89 -7.46 33.98 4.89
CA LYS A 89 -6.69 33.20 3.90
C LYS A 89 -6.38 31.74 4.35
N HIS A 90 -7.06 31.22 5.37
CA HIS A 90 -6.55 30.15 6.25
C HIS A 90 -7.29 28.81 6.20
N ASN A 91 -8.09 28.52 5.16
CA ASN A 91 -8.86 27.26 5.17
C ASN A 91 -8.09 26.04 4.62
N PHE A 92 -7.09 26.23 3.76
CA PHE A 92 -6.40 25.12 3.09
C PHE A 92 -4.92 24.99 3.45
N ILE A 93 -4.30 26.06 3.96
CA ILE A 93 -2.86 26.11 4.21
C ILE A 93 -2.59 25.95 5.71
N ASN A 94 -1.89 24.88 6.08
CA ASN A 94 -1.31 24.69 7.39
C ASN A 94 0.13 25.23 7.42
N PRO A 95 0.39 26.41 8.02
CA PRO A 95 1.67 27.09 7.93
C PRO A 95 2.84 26.30 8.54
N ASP A 96 2.57 25.39 9.48
CA ASP A 96 3.57 24.55 10.13
C ASP A 96 3.93 23.29 9.33
N GLY A 97 3.13 22.93 8.31
CA GLY A 97 3.40 21.81 7.42
C GLY A 97 4.63 22.05 6.56
N ASN A 98 5.41 21.01 6.28
CA ASN A 98 6.66 21.10 5.51
C ASN A 98 6.72 20.12 4.33
N THR A 99 5.62 19.45 4.03
CA THR A 99 5.40 18.53 2.90
C THR A 99 4.03 18.82 2.28
N LEU A 100 3.70 18.26 1.11
CA LEU A 100 2.38 18.49 0.51
C LEU A 100 1.23 18.07 1.46
N ASP A 101 1.33 16.87 2.03
CA ASP A 101 0.30 16.30 2.89
C ASP A 101 0.07 17.12 4.16
N THR A 102 1.15 17.68 4.71
CA THR A 102 1.06 18.45 5.96
C THR A 102 0.76 19.92 5.72
N ARG A 103 1.12 20.49 4.55
CA ARG A 103 0.94 21.92 4.22
C ARG A 103 -0.42 22.22 3.61
N ILE A 104 -0.94 21.38 2.71
CA ILE A 104 -2.15 21.68 1.93
C ILE A 104 -3.25 20.70 2.28
N SER A 105 -4.22 21.15 3.07
CA SER A 105 -5.42 20.37 3.40
C SER A 105 -6.28 20.15 2.16
N THR A 106 -7.02 19.05 2.12
CA THR A 106 -8.00 18.80 1.06
C THR A 106 -9.23 19.69 1.24
N PRO A 107 -10.00 19.91 0.16
CA PRO A 107 -11.33 20.49 0.29
C PRO A 107 -12.25 19.65 1.19
N SER A 108 -13.22 20.32 1.80
CA SER A 108 -14.20 19.63 2.65
C SER A 108 -14.93 18.54 1.86
N GLY A 109 -14.95 17.31 2.37
CA GLY A 109 -15.56 16.16 1.70
C GLY A 109 -14.69 15.51 0.62
N TYR A 110 -13.45 15.98 0.44
CA TYR A 110 -12.46 15.37 -0.44
C TYR A 110 -11.39 14.65 0.38
N THR A 111 -10.99 13.47 -0.11
CA THR A 111 -9.91 12.65 0.42
C THR A 111 -8.79 12.58 -0.60
N ARG A 112 -7.55 12.83 -0.18
CA ARG A 112 -6.35 12.63 -1.02
C ARG A 112 -6.31 11.19 -1.51
N ILE A 113 -5.87 10.96 -2.74
CA ILE A 113 -5.60 9.57 -3.15
C ILE A 113 -4.55 8.95 -2.24
N SER A 114 -4.74 7.69 -1.85
CA SER A 114 -3.68 6.95 -1.16
C SER A 114 -2.49 6.79 -2.11
N SER A 115 -1.28 6.97 -1.58
CA SER A 115 -0.07 6.65 -2.32
C SER A 115 1.10 6.49 -1.36
N GLU A 116 1.90 5.45 -1.60
CA GLU A 116 3.09 5.13 -0.82
C GLU A 116 4.30 5.96 -1.25
N ALA A 117 5.26 6.18 -0.36
CA ALA A 117 6.42 7.04 -0.63
C ALA A 117 7.32 6.55 -1.79
N TYR A 118 7.27 5.25 -2.13
CA TYR A 118 8.01 4.67 -3.26
C TYR A 118 7.27 4.76 -4.59
N GLU A 119 6.02 5.23 -4.60
CA GLU A 119 5.29 5.60 -5.81
C GLU A 119 5.51 7.08 -6.13
N ILE A 120 5.34 7.49 -7.38
CA ILE A 120 5.65 8.89 -7.76
C ILE A 120 4.83 9.91 -6.95
N THR A 121 3.56 9.63 -6.67
CA THR A 121 2.67 10.58 -5.98
C THR A 121 3.12 10.72 -4.53
N GLY A 122 3.32 9.61 -3.82
CA GLY A 122 3.86 9.64 -2.46
C GLY A 122 5.25 10.27 -2.42
N PHE A 123 6.13 9.95 -3.37
CA PHE A 123 7.44 10.60 -3.50
C PHE A 123 7.32 12.12 -3.61
N ILE A 124 6.51 12.64 -4.53
CA ILE A 124 6.28 14.08 -4.70
C ILE A 124 5.78 14.71 -3.40
N ARG A 125 4.88 14.02 -2.69
CA ARG A 125 4.35 14.49 -1.40
C ARG A 125 5.42 14.54 -0.31
N THR A 126 6.43 13.67 -0.35
CA THR A 126 7.54 13.67 0.60
C THR A 126 8.58 14.76 0.36
N ILE A 127 8.59 15.41 -0.81
CA ILE A 127 9.56 16.46 -1.12
C ILE A 127 9.37 17.63 -0.14
N PRO A 128 10.42 18.06 0.58
CA PRO A 128 10.30 19.17 1.53
C PRO A 128 9.84 20.46 0.84
N LEU A 129 8.99 21.22 1.52
CA LEU A 129 8.57 22.56 1.15
C LEU A 129 9.36 23.61 1.94
N LYS A 130 9.54 24.79 1.37
CA LYS A 130 10.02 25.97 2.10
C LYS A 130 8.96 26.40 3.14
N ALA A 131 9.38 27.21 4.11
CA ALA A 131 8.48 27.76 5.12
C ALA A 131 7.29 28.49 4.49
N ASP A 132 6.15 28.52 5.17
CA ASP A 132 4.97 29.22 4.66
C ASP A 132 5.20 30.71 4.38
N GLY A 133 4.60 31.19 3.30
CA GLY A 133 4.83 32.54 2.78
C GLY A 133 6.21 32.77 2.14
N SER A 134 7.02 31.71 1.92
CA SER A 134 8.28 31.86 1.19
C SER A 134 8.07 32.42 -0.21
N GLN A 135 8.95 33.34 -0.61
CA GLN A 135 8.96 33.87 -1.97
C GLN A 135 9.47 32.82 -2.95
N VAL A 136 8.92 32.83 -4.16
CA VAL A 136 9.51 32.12 -5.31
C VAL A 136 10.72 32.92 -5.77
N LEU A 137 11.90 32.31 -5.71
CA LEU A 137 13.17 32.90 -6.09
C LEU A 137 13.64 32.37 -7.44
N LYS A 138 14.34 33.23 -8.18
CA LYS A 138 15.09 32.85 -9.37
C LYS A 138 16.42 32.21 -9.00
N TYR A 139 17.10 31.60 -9.97
CA TYR A 139 18.44 31.03 -9.85
C TYR A 139 19.51 32.03 -9.32
N ASP A 140 19.25 33.34 -9.45
CA ASP A 140 20.13 34.42 -8.97
C ASP A 140 19.82 34.86 -7.52
N GLY A 141 18.86 34.20 -6.87
CA GLY A 141 18.40 34.49 -5.50
C GLY A 141 17.42 35.66 -5.39
N ASN A 142 17.09 36.35 -6.50
CA ASN A 142 16.11 37.44 -6.48
C ASN A 142 14.68 36.89 -6.62
N PRO A 143 13.69 37.48 -5.94
CA PRO A 143 12.29 37.07 -6.07
C PRO A 143 11.76 37.33 -7.49
N ILE A 144 10.82 36.50 -7.94
CA ILE A 144 10.04 36.75 -9.16
C ILE A 144 9.07 37.93 -8.94
N HIS A 145 8.59 38.55 -10.03
CA HIS A 145 7.80 39.77 -9.93
C HIS A 145 6.42 39.55 -9.29
N ASN A 146 5.71 38.51 -9.69
CA ASN A 146 4.39 38.16 -9.14
C ASN A 146 4.57 37.10 -8.05
N GLN A 147 4.21 37.44 -6.81
CA GLN A 147 4.27 36.53 -5.65
C GLN A 147 2.87 36.13 -5.15
N ASP A 148 1.81 36.58 -5.83
CA ASP A 148 0.43 36.32 -5.43
C ASP A 148 -0.15 35.09 -6.12
N ASN A 149 0.62 34.43 -7.00
CA ASN A 149 0.14 33.33 -7.84
C ASN A 149 0.55 31.94 -7.34
N HIS A 150 1.25 31.80 -6.22
CA HIS A 150 1.70 30.52 -5.68
C HIS A 150 1.19 30.26 -4.26
N ALA A 151 0.95 28.98 -3.96
CA ALA A 151 0.44 28.52 -2.67
C ALA A 151 1.57 27.95 -1.78
N ALA A 152 2.55 27.27 -2.37
CA ALA A 152 3.73 26.77 -1.66
C ALA A 152 4.91 26.61 -2.61
N VAL A 153 6.13 26.55 -2.05
CA VAL A 153 7.39 26.46 -2.80
C VAL A 153 8.12 25.20 -2.37
N PHE A 154 8.47 24.33 -3.33
CA PHE A 154 9.30 23.16 -3.04
C PHE A 154 10.73 23.59 -2.69
N ASN A 155 11.34 22.88 -1.74
CA ASN A 155 12.71 23.09 -1.32
C ASN A 155 13.64 22.17 -2.12
N ILE A 156 13.69 22.39 -3.43
CA ILE A 156 14.60 21.73 -4.37
C ILE A 156 15.63 22.76 -4.82
N ASP A 157 16.91 22.39 -4.81
CA ASP A 157 17.97 23.25 -5.33
C ASP A 157 17.89 23.34 -6.87
N ILE A 158 17.61 24.54 -7.37
CA ILE A 158 17.56 24.87 -8.80
C ILE A 158 18.93 25.26 -9.38
N GLY A 159 19.97 25.28 -8.55
CA GLY A 159 21.31 25.73 -8.90
C GLY A 159 21.42 27.25 -9.07
N ASN A 160 22.59 27.69 -9.54
CA ASN A 160 22.94 29.11 -9.68
C ASN A 160 23.02 29.58 -11.14
N ARG A 161 22.36 28.87 -12.06
CA ARG A 161 22.34 29.18 -13.49
C ARG A 161 20.92 29.22 -14.01
N ASP A 162 20.69 30.08 -14.99
CA ASP A 162 19.43 30.17 -15.73
C ASP A 162 19.26 28.96 -16.66
N LEU A 163 19.04 27.78 -16.09
CA LEU A 163 19.11 26.52 -16.82
C LEU A 163 17.92 25.60 -16.58
N GLN A 164 17.41 25.47 -15.35
CA GLN A 164 16.26 24.63 -15.05
C GLN A 164 14.94 25.35 -15.32
N GLN A 165 14.40 25.16 -16.52
CA GLN A 165 13.14 25.77 -16.98
C GLN A 165 11.91 24.94 -16.57
N CYS A 166 10.75 25.23 -17.17
CA CYS A 166 9.48 24.57 -16.88
C CYS A 166 9.52 23.05 -17.13
N ALA A 167 9.92 22.62 -18.32
CA ALA A 167 10.07 21.21 -18.65
C ALA A 167 11.17 20.53 -17.83
N ASP A 168 12.27 21.23 -17.56
CA ASP A 168 13.41 20.70 -16.82
C ASP A 168 13.07 20.42 -15.35
N SER A 169 12.18 21.22 -14.77
CA SER A 169 11.69 20.99 -13.41
C SER A 169 10.85 19.72 -13.33
N VAL A 170 10.02 19.45 -14.34
CA VAL A 170 9.30 18.19 -14.46
C VAL A 170 10.28 17.02 -14.61
N MET A 171 11.21 17.12 -15.58
CA MET A 171 12.26 16.13 -15.79
C MET A 171 13.08 15.86 -14.52
N ARG A 172 13.32 16.90 -13.70
CA ARG A 172 14.00 16.78 -12.41
C ARG A 172 13.21 15.90 -11.44
N ILE A 173 11.92 16.17 -11.23
CA ILE A 173 11.08 15.41 -10.30
C ILE A 173 11.11 13.92 -10.65
N TYR A 174 10.95 13.58 -11.94
CA TYR A 174 11.02 12.20 -12.41
C TYR A 174 12.38 11.55 -12.21
N ALA A 175 13.46 12.27 -12.51
CA ALA A 175 14.80 11.73 -12.32
C ALA A 175 15.10 11.48 -10.83
N GLU A 176 14.70 12.39 -9.95
CA GLU A 176 14.86 12.25 -8.50
C GLU A 176 14.06 11.07 -7.95
N TYR A 177 12.83 10.89 -8.43
CA TYR A 177 12.00 9.73 -8.09
C TYR A 177 12.74 8.42 -8.37
N TYR A 178 13.13 8.18 -9.63
CA TYR A 178 13.82 6.94 -10.00
C TYR A 178 15.20 6.82 -9.35
N TRP A 179 15.87 7.93 -9.08
CA TRP A 179 17.14 7.91 -8.34
C TRP A 179 16.93 7.48 -6.90
N SER A 180 15.86 7.94 -6.24
CA SER A 180 15.54 7.63 -4.84
C SER A 180 15.18 6.17 -4.59
N ILE A 181 14.60 5.49 -5.58
CA ILE A 181 14.26 4.06 -5.53
C ILE A 181 15.32 3.18 -6.22
N GLU A 182 16.47 3.76 -6.57
CA GLU A 182 17.61 3.08 -7.20
C GLU A 182 17.34 2.42 -8.58
N GLU A 183 16.26 2.81 -9.26
CA GLU A 183 15.87 2.37 -10.60
C GLU A 183 16.57 3.20 -11.70
N TYR A 184 17.90 3.25 -11.62
CA TYR A 184 18.73 4.18 -12.40
C TYR A 184 18.66 4.00 -13.92
N ASP A 185 18.32 2.80 -14.39
CA ASP A 185 18.14 2.48 -15.81
C ASP A 185 16.88 3.12 -16.41
N LYS A 186 15.92 3.51 -15.58
CA LYS A 186 14.74 4.30 -15.99
C LYS A 186 15.01 5.79 -16.13
N ILE A 187 16.20 6.27 -15.71
CA ILE A 187 16.58 7.67 -15.86
C ILE A 187 17.21 7.87 -17.25
N ALA A 188 16.41 8.35 -18.19
CA ALA A 188 16.86 8.68 -19.54
C ALA A 188 16.01 9.78 -20.18
N PHE A 189 16.61 10.54 -21.10
CA PHE A 189 15.93 11.62 -21.82
C PHE A 189 16.45 11.70 -23.26
N HIS A 190 15.57 11.99 -24.21
CA HIS A 190 15.95 12.41 -25.56
C HIS A 190 16.24 13.90 -25.58
N LEU A 191 17.43 14.26 -26.07
CA LEU A 191 17.75 15.64 -26.39
C LEU A 191 16.89 16.12 -27.58
N THR A 192 16.85 17.43 -27.83
CA THR A 192 16.02 18.03 -28.90
C THR A 192 16.35 17.47 -30.30
N ASN A 193 17.56 16.95 -30.51
CA ASN A 193 17.97 16.29 -31.76
C ASN A 193 17.63 14.78 -31.81
N GLY A 194 16.95 14.23 -30.80
CA GLY A 194 16.61 12.82 -30.66
C GLY A 194 17.72 11.95 -30.07
N PHE A 195 18.82 12.50 -29.56
CA PHE A 195 19.86 11.70 -28.93
C PHE A 195 19.39 11.15 -27.58
N TYR A 196 19.36 9.82 -27.45
CA TYR A 196 18.98 9.14 -26.21
C TYR A 196 20.13 9.16 -25.18
N MET A 197 19.94 9.94 -24.12
CA MET A 197 20.93 10.14 -23.06
C MET A 197 20.49 9.42 -21.78
N ASN A 198 20.92 8.17 -21.57
CA ASN A 198 20.63 7.41 -20.34
C ASN A 198 21.67 7.62 -19.23
N TYR A 199 21.20 7.59 -17.98
CA TYR A 199 22.02 7.85 -16.80
C TYR A 199 22.98 6.70 -16.47
N THR A 200 22.60 5.44 -16.67
CA THR A 200 23.49 4.28 -16.46
C THR A 200 24.82 4.45 -17.20
N LYS A 201 24.77 4.84 -18.48
CA LYS A 201 25.99 5.09 -19.26
C LYS A 201 26.78 6.31 -18.78
N TRP A 202 26.10 7.34 -18.27
CA TRP A 202 26.77 8.48 -17.65
C TRP A 202 27.55 8.08 -16.39
N ARG A 203 26.93 7.27 -15.53
CA ARG A 203 27.57 6.71 -14.32
C ARG A 203 28.76 5.83 -14.64
N GLU A 204 28.79 5.15 -15.79
CA GLU A 204 29.95 4.37 -16.25
C GLU A 204 31.15 5.23 -16.72
N GLY A 205 31.03 6.56 -16.64
CA GLY A 205 32.08 7.53 -16.97
C GLY A 205 32.02 8.06 -18.40
N TYR A 206 30.92 7.83 -19.12
CA TYR A 206 30.69 8.46 -20.42
C TYR A 206 30.10 9.86 -20.28
N ARG A 207 30.49 10.77 -21.17
CA ARG A 207 29.93 12.11 -21.31
C ARG A 207 29.55 12.33 -22.78
N ILE A 208 28.59 13.22 -23.03
CA ILE A 208 28.26 13.57 -24.41
C ILE A 208 29.28 14.57 -24.97
N LYS A 209 29.63 14.39 -26.25
CA LYS A 209 30.34 15.38 -27.05
C LYS A 209 29.39 15.88 -28.14
N VAL A 210 29.12 17.17 -28.13
CA VAL A 210 28.22 17.84 -29.09
C VAL A 210 29.05 18.55 -30.15
N GLU A 211 28.89 18.18 -31.41
CA GLU A 211 29.54 18.80 -32.58
C GLU A 211 28.47 19.20 -33.61
N GLY A 212 27.92 20.43 -33.47
CA GLY A 212 26.76 20.85 -34.26
C GLY A 212 25.51 20.06 -33.83
N ASN A 213 24.89 19.34 -34.77
CA ASN A 213 23.74 18.48 -34.47
C ASN A 213 24.14 17.01 -34.19
N ASP A 214 25.43 16.67 -34.31
CA ASP A 214 25.96 15.34 -34.00
C ASP A 214 26.29 15.24 -32.50
N VAL A 215 25.68 14.25 -31.83
CA VAL A 215 25.90 13.99 -30.40
C VAL A 215 26.35 12.54 -30.26
N LYS A 216 27.45 12.34 -29.52
CA LYS A 216 28.01 11.00 -29.29
C LYS A 216 28.55 10.84 -27.88
N TRP A 217 28.54 9.60 -27.41
CA TRP A 217 29.15 9.21 -26.15
C TRP A 217 30.67 9.12 -26.26
N VAL A 218 31.38 9.72 -25.31
CA VAL A 218 32.83 9.62 -25.15
C VAL A 218 33.15 9.28 -23.70
N LYS A 219 33.93 8.22 -23.47
CA LYS A 219 34.38 7.85 -22.12
C LYS A 219 35.51 8.79 -21.68
N THR A 220 35.25 9.60 -20.66
CA THR A 220 36.18 10.64 -20.17
C THR A 220 36.37 10.62 -18.66
N ALA A 221 35.53 9.88 -17.93
CA ALA A 221 35.60 9.70 -16.49
C ALA A 221 35.60 8.22 -16.11
N SER A 222 35.83 7.95 -14.81
CA SER A 222 35.60 6.64 -14.19
C SER A 222 34.13 6.45 -13.80
N TYR A 223 33.79 5.26 -13.30
CA TYR A 223 32.49 5.03 -12.71
C TYR A 223 32.26 5.98 -11.52
N ASP A 224 31.08 6.57 -11.42
CA ASP A 224 30.67 7.45 -10.33
C ASP A 224 29.13 7.48 -10.25
N ASP A 225 28.61 7.16 -9.07
CA ASP A 225 27.18 7.12 -8.76
C ASP A 225 26.78 8.12 -7.68
N SER A 226 27.66 9.07 -7.36
CA SER A 226 27.35 10.18 -6.47
C SER A 226 26.20 11.05 -6.98
N TYR A 227 25.52 11.69 -6.02
CA TYR A 227 24.46 12.65 -6.33
C TYR A 227 24.99 13.85 -7.13
N GLU A 228 26.25 14.26 -6.92
CA GLU A 228 26.90 15.30 -7.71
C GLU A 228 27.03 14.90 -9.19
N THR A 229 27.35 13.63 -9.47
CA THR A 229 27.41 13.11 -10.84
C THR A 229 26.02 12.98 -11.47
N PHE A 230 25.00 12.62 -10.69
CA PHE A 230 23.59 12.67 -11.08
C PHE A 230 23.15 14.11 -11.44
N PHE A 231 23.44 15.08 -10.59
CA PHE A 231 23.14 16.49 -10.84
C PHE A 231 23.88 17.01 -12.08
N SER A 232 25.12 16.59 -12.30
CA SER A 232 25.89 16.93 -13.49
C SER A 232 25.26 16.40 -14.78
N TYR A 233 24.72 15.17 -14.74
CA TYR A 233 23.96 14.59 -15.83
C TYR A 233 22.71 15.43 -16.14
N LEU A 234 21.94 15.81 -15.12
CA LEU A 234 20.73 16.59 -15.29
C LEU A 234 21.00 17.99 -15.86
N ASN A 235 22.06 18.67 -15.42
CA ASN A 235 22.48 19.93 -16.05
C ASN A 235 22.76 19.77 -17.55
N MET A 236 23.22 18.60 -17.99
CA MET A 236 23.40 18.31 -19.41
C MET A 236 22.07 18.07 -20.11
N VAL A 237 21.10 17.43 -19.46
CA VAL A 237 19.72 17.28 -19.98
C VAL A 237 19.13 18.66 -20.21
N TYR A 238 19.14 19.52 -19.20
CA TYR A 238 18.53 20.86 -19.25
C TYR A 238 19.10 21.77 -20.35
N ALA A 239 20.37 21.57 -20.70
CA ALA A 239 21.01 22.35 -21.75
C ALA A 239 20.56 21.97 -23.16
N TYR A 240 19.99 20.78 -23.37
CA TYR A 240 19.74 20.21 -24.70
C TYR A 240 18.37 19.55 -24.89
N ALA A 241 17.60 19.34 -23.82
CA ALA A 241 16.20 18.92 -23.82
C ALA A 241 15.29 20.08 -23.38
N GLY A 242 13.98 19.92 -23.55
CA GLY A 242 13.00 20.93 -23.17
C GLY A 242 11.58 20.48 -23.53
N THR A 243 10.65 21.42 -23.67
CA THR A 243 9.23 21.11 -23.99
C THR A 243 9.06 20.35 -25.30
N LEU A 244 9.91 20.60 -26.31
CA LEU A 244 9.90 19.85 -27.58
C LEU A 244 10.31 18.37 -27.39
N SER A 245 11.36 18.11 -26.60
CA SER A 245 11.75 16.74 -26.25
C SER A 245 10.64 16.03 -25.49
N LEU A 246 10.15 16.68 -24.43
CA LEU A 246 9.12 16.12 -23.57
C LEU A 246 7.83 15.82 -24.34
N ALA A 247 7.44 16.70 -25.28
CA ALA A 247 6.26 16.49 -26.10
C ALA A 247 6.42 15.34 -27.10
N ALA A 248 7.62 15.18 -27.66
CA ALA A 248 7.94 14.05 -28.55
C ALA A 248 7.95 12.70 -27.82
N GLU A 249 8.21 12.71 -26.52
CA GLU A 249 8.23 11.53 -25.66
C GLU A 249 6.91 11.30 -24.92
N SER A 250 5.92 12.16 -25.04
CA SER A 250 4.66 12.05 -24.28
C SER A 250 3.50 11.63 -25.19
N THR A 251 2.53 10.94 -24.60
CA THR A 251 1.27 10.57 -25.23
C THR A 251 0.12 11.42 -24.68
N PRO A 252 -0.81 11.90 -25.52
CA PRO A 252 -2.00 12.58 -25.04
C PRO A 252 -2.84 11.70 -24.12
N ILE A 253 -3.44 12.33 -23.11
CA ILE A 253 -4.43 11.72 -22.22
C ILE A 253 -5.66 12.63 -22.11
N THR A 254 -6.74 12.07 -21.59
CA THR A 254 -7.98 12.78 -21.28
C THR A 254 -8.00 13.23 -19.82
N LEU A 255 -8.90 14.17 -19.48
CA LEU A 255 -9.03 14.64 -18.10
C LEU A 255 -9.44 13.51 -17.14
N ASP A 256 -10.27 12.57 -17.59
CA ASP A 256 -10.67 11.40 -16.80
C ASP A 256 -9.53 10.37 -16.61
N GLU A 257 -8.43 10.49 -17.35
CA GLU A 257 -7.20 9.69 -17.19
C GLU A 257 -6.13 10.39 -16.34
N LEU A 258 -6.34 11.66 -15.96
CA LEU A 258 -5.34 12.51 -15.33
C LEU A 258 -4.98 12.04 -13.90
N LEU A 259 -3.69 11.84 -13.66
CA LEU A 259 -3.11 11.41 -12.39
C LEU A 259 -1.94 12.31 -11.96
N PRO A 260 -1.56 12.35 -10.68
CA PRO A 260 -0.30 12.96 -10.29
C PRO A 260 0.88 12.30 -10.98
N GLY A 261 1.82 13.10 -11.44
CA GLY A 261 2.82 12.69 -12.40
C GLY A 261 2.54 13.21 -13.81
N ASP A 262 1.29 13.27 -14.26
CA ASP A 262 0.97 13.75 -15.60
C ASP A 262 1.18 15.27 -15.76
N ILE A 263 1.19 15.73 -17.01
CA ILE A 263 1.59 17.10 -17.34
C ILE A 263 0.60 17.81 -18.27
N LEU A 264 0.43 19.12 -18.05
CA LEU A 264 -0.05 20.04 -19.07
C LEU A 264 1.14 20.54 -19.86
N LEU A 265 1.19 20.21 -21.14
CA LEU A 265 2.36 20.42 -21.98
C LEU A 265 1.98 21.04 -23.33
N GLU A 266 2.65 22.14 -23.64
CA GLU A 266 2.68 22.73 -24.97
C GLU A 266 4.11 22.69 -25.49
N GLY A 267 4.38 21.79 -26.43
CA GLY A 267 5.70 21.65 -27.06
C GLY A 267 6.00 22.80 -28.01
N GLY A 268 7.10 23.52 -27.81
CA GLY A 268 7.44 24.65 -28.69
C GLY A 268 8.51 25.59 -28.16
N SER A 269 8.74 26.66 -28.90
CA SER A 269 9.56 27.81 -28.48
C SER A 269 8.86 29.12 -28.89
N PRO A 270 8.06 29.73 -27.99
CA PRO A 270 7.86 29.32 -26.61
C PRO A 270 6.98 28.05 -26.51
N GLY A 271 7.20 27.29 -25.45
CA GLY A 271 6.33 26.21 -25.00
C GLY A 271 6.29 26.24 -23.49
N HIS A 272 5.36 25.53 -22.86
CA HIS A 272 5.24 25.52 -21.41
C HIS A 272 4.87 24.15 -20.86
N CYS A 273 5.23 23.90 -19.61
CA CYS A 273 4.97 22.64 -18.93
C CYS A 273 4.57 22.89 -17.48
N VAL A 274 3.50 22.21 -17.04
CA VAL A 274 3.00 22.19 -15.67
C VAL A 274 2.75 20.74 -15.29
N MET A 275 3.08 20.37 -14.05
CA MET A 275 2.91 19.01 -13.54
C MET A 275 1.72 18.95 -12.58
N VAL A 276 0.94 17.88 -12.67
CA VAL A 276 0.01 17.47 -11.63
C VAL A 276 0.82 16.85 -10.50
N VAL A 277 0.84 17.49 -9.33
CA VAL A 277 1.64 17.05 -8.18
C VAL A 277 0.82 16.34 -7.12
N ASP A 278 -0.51 16.47 -7.18
CA ASP A 278 -1.41 15.83 -6.23
C ASP A 278 -2.83 15.70 -6.74
N MET A 279 -3.60 14.81 -6.12
CA MET A 279 -5.01 14.58 -6.43
C MET A 279 -5.80 14.20 -5.17
N ALA A 280 -7.03 14.70 -5.09
CA ALA A 280 -8.04 14.28 -4.13
C ALA A 280 -9.38 14.04 -4.84
N TYR A 281 -10.27 13.29 -4.22
CA TYR A 281 -11.60 12.98 -4.75
C TYR A 281 -12.64 13.02 -3.64
N ASN A 282 -13.88 13.35 -3.98
CA ASN A 282 -15.02 13.28 -3.04
C ASN A 282 -15.76 11.93 -3.13
N GLU A 283 -16.76 11.73 -2.28
CA GLU A 283 -17.59 10.50 -2.28
C GLU A 283 -18.29 10.23 -3.63
N GLU A 284 -18.57 11.28 -4.42
CA GLU A 284 -19.18 11.18 -5.75
C GLU A 284 -18.14 10.87 -6.85
N GLY A 285 -16.86 10.76 -6.50
CA GLY A 285 -15.77 10.53 -7.43
C GLY A 285 -15.31 11.76 -8.21
N SER A 286 -15.83 12.95 -7.89
CA SER A 286 -15.36 14.21 -8.47
C SER A 286 -13.95 14.50 -7.98
N ARG A 287 -13.05 14.85 -8.89
CA ARG A 287 -11.62 14.99 -8.57
C ARG A 287 -11.20 16.45 -8.48
N CYS A 288 -10.12 16.69 -7.76
CA CYS A 288 -9.41 17.95 -7.79
C CYS A 288 -7.90 17.73 -7.72
N TYR A 289 -7.14 18.66 -8.29
CA TYR A 289 -5.71 18.51 -8.55
C TYR A 289 -4.90 19.67 -7.98
N LEU A 290 -3.67 19.40 -7.54
CA LEU A 290 -2.66 20.45 -7.31
C LEU A 290 -1.71 20.49 -8.50
N LEU A 291 -1.40 21.71 -8.96
CA LEU A 291 -0.55 21.94 -10.14
C LEU A 291 0.72 22.72 -9.74
N ALA A 292 1.88 22.30 -10.26
CA ALA A 292 3.16 22.95 -9.99
C ALA A 292 4.01 23.18 -11.26
N GLN A 293 4.88 24.20 -11.23
CA GLN A 293 5.73 24.57 -12.37
C GLN A 293 7.08 25.14 -11.90
N GLY A 294 8.07 25.00 -12.76
CA GLY A 294 9.22 25.91 -12.84
C GLY A 294 9.03 26.85 -14.04
N TYR A 295 9.85 27.87 -14.20
CA TYR A 295 9.64 28.87 -15.27
C TYR A 295 10.96 29.37 -15.87
N MET A 296 10.86 30.34 -16.78
CA MET A 296 11.98 31.10 -17.35
C MET A 296 11.90 32.60 -16.98
N PRO A 297 12.94 33.20 -16.40
CA PRO A 297 14.21 32.60 -15.97
C PRO A 297 14.03 31.48 -14.95
N ALA A 298 14.99 30.56 -14.86
CA ALA A 298 14.98 29.45 -13.92
C ALA A 298 14.67 29.96 -12.51
N GLN A 299 13.68 29.33 -11.88
CA GLN A 299 13.12 29.73 -10.61
C GLN A 299 12.60 28.51 -9.87
N ASP A 300 12.34 28.68 -8.58
CA ASP A 300 11.91 27.58 -7.71
C ASP A 300 10.72 26.83 -8.31
N PHE A 301 10.67 25.51 -8.08
CA PHE A 301 9.49 24.72 -8.38
C PHE A 301 8.41 25.00 -7.32
N HIS A 302 7.21 25.39 -7.75
CA HIS A 302 6.18 25.88 -6.83
C HIS A 302 4.78 25.51 -7.32
N ILE A 303 3.85 25.42 -6.36
CA ILE A 303 2.45 25.10 -6.57
C ILE A 303 1.68 26.39 -6.84
N PHE A 304 0.81 26.41 -7.85
CA PHE A 304 -0.03 27.57 -8.14
C PHE A 304 -1.23 27.69 -7.24
N THR A 305 -1.69 28.92 -7.08
CA THR A 305 -3.08 29.20 -6.74
C THR A 305 -3.99 28.86 -7.93
N ASN A 306 -5.25 28.51 -7.66
CA ASN A 306 -6.26 28.39 -8.70
C ASN A 306 -6.80 29.79 -9.05
N PRO A 307 -6.68 30.29 -10.30
CA PRO A 307 -7.21 31.60 -10.67
C PRO A 307 -8.72 31.74 -10.49
N LEU A 308 -9.49 30.64 -10.50
CA LEU A 308 -10.92 30.64 -10.24
C LEU A 308 -11.23 30.75 -8.74
N HIS A 309 -10.36 30.20 -7.90
CA HIS A 309 -10.47 30.21 -6.44
C HIS A 309 -9.14 30.62 -5.80
N PRO A 310 -8.79 31.93 -5.73
CA PRO A 310 -7.47 32.36 -5.27
C PRO A 310 -7.08 31.94 -3.84
N GLU A 311 -8.07 31.54 -3.04
CA GLU A 311 -7.95 31.10 -1.65
C GLU A 311 -7.89 29.56 -1.51
N ASP A 312 -8.09 28.83 -2.61
CA ASP A 312 -8.12 27.38 -2.70
C ASP A 312 -7.15 26.93 -3.80
N PRO A 313 -6.02 26.27 -3.46
CA PRO A 313 -5.04 25.88 -4.47
C PRO A 313 -5.51 24.71 -5.35
N TRP A 314 -6.63 24.06 -5.03
CA TRP A 314 -7.12 22.90 -5.77
C TRP A 314 -7.86 23.29 -7.06
N TYR A 315 -7.53 22.59 -8.15
CA TYR A 315 -8.19 22.69 -9.45
C TYR A 315 -9.24 21.59 -9.55
N TYR A 316 -10.51 21.96 -9.51
CA TYR A 316 -11.61 21.00 -9.59
C TYR A 316 -11.83 20.55 -11.03
N GLU A 317 -11.92 19.25 -11.24
CA GLU A 317 -12.08 18.63 -12.56
C GLU A 317 -13.30 19.17 -13.31
N ALA A 318 -14.41 19.42 -12.60
CA ALA A 318 -15.63 19.99 -13.17
C ALA A 318 -15.45 21.43 -13.72
N GLU A 319 -14.38 22.12 -13.30
CA GLU A 319 -14.04 23.48 -13.73
C GLU A 319 -12.85 23.51 -14.69
N MET A 320 -12.19 22.36 -14.91
CA MET A 320 -11.08 22.19 -15.85
C MET A 320 -11.62 21.91 -17.26
N ASP A 321 -12.15 22.94 -17.90
CA ASP A 321 -12.51 22.90 -19.32
C ASP A 321 -11.45 23.61 -20.18
N TYR A 322 -11.36 23.23 -21.45
CA TYR A 322 -10.42 23.84 -22.38
C TYR A 322 -10.91 25.24 -22.82
N PRO A 323 -10.00 26.23 -22.88
CA PRO A 323 -8.59 26.11 -22.54
C PRO A 323 -8.37 26.19 -21.01
N ILE A 324 -7.55 25.28 -20.48
CA ILE A 324 -7.27 25.18 -19.05
C ILE A 324 -6.36 26.35 -18.65
N ARG A 325 -6.83 27.18 -17.71
CA ARG A 325 -6.12 28.39 -17.28
C ARG A 325 -5.32 28.15 -16.01
N THR A 326 -4.02 28.42 -16.07
CA THR A 326 -3.16 28.57 -14.89
C THR A 326 -2.79 30.05 -14.71
N PRO A 327 -2.18 30.47 -13.59
CA PRO A 327 -1.84 31.88 -13.40
C PRO A 327 -0.85 32.44 -14.42
N SER A 328 -0.05 31.58 -15.05
CA SER A 328 1.05 31.98 -15.94
C SER A 328 0.88 31.52 -17.38
N TRP A 329 -0.04 30.59 -17.66
CA TRP A 329 -0.23 30.01 -18.98
C TRP A 329 -1.68 29.56 -19.21
N THR A 330 -2.06 29.35 -20.46
CA THR A 330 -3.36 28.79 -20.83
C THR A 330 -3.12 27.68 -21.84
N PHE A 331 -3.68 26.51 -21.57
CA PHE A 331 -3.42 25.29 -22.32
C PHE A 331 -4.65 24.88 -23.14
N ASP A 332 -4.47 24.71 -24.45
CA ASP A 332 -5.52 24.32 -25.38
C ASP A 332 -5.81 22.80 -25.35
N GLU A 333 -6.89 22.38 -26.00
CA GLU A 333 -7.27 20.97 -26.12
C GLU A 333 -6.11 20.10 -26.64
N GLY A 334 -5.89 18.95 -26.00
CA GLY A 334 -4.79 18.04 -26.31
C GLY A 334 -3.47 18.36 -25.60
N SER A 335 -3.46 19.36 -24.69
CA SER A 335 -2.30 19.66 -23.86
C SER A 335 -2.08 18.71 -22.68
N LEU A 336 -3.06 17.87 -22.33
CA LEU A 336 -2.91 16.90 -21.26
C LEU A 336 -2.12 15.71 -21.81
N MET A 337 -0.96 15.47 -21.21
CA MET A 337 0.00 14.50 -21.71
C MET A 337 0.53 13.65 -20.56
N ARG A 338 0.84 12.39 -20.88
CA ARG A 338 1.55 11.45 -20.03
C ARG A 338 2.86 11.10 -20.68
N TRP A 339 3.96 11.16 -19.93
CA TRP A 339 5.28 10.89 -20.49
C TRP A 339 5.47 9.38 -20.75
N ALA A 340 5.81 8.96 -21.98
CA ALA A 340 5.64 7.58 -22.45
C ALA A 340 6.68 6.56 -21.93
N ASP A 341 7.82 7.02 -21.40
CA ASP A 341 8.79 6.16 -20.67
C ASP A 341 8.42 5.98 -19.19
N PHE A 342 7.27 6.55 -18.79
CA PHE A 342 6.64 6.34 -17.50
C PHE A 342 5.75 5.09 -17.58
N ASP A 343 6.28 3.91 -17.23
CA ASP A 343 5.46 2.70 -17.16
C ASP A 343 4.56 2.72 -15.92
N LEU A 344 3.44 3.43 -16.06
CA LEU A 344 2.32 3.43 -15.12
C LEU A 344 1.55 2.10 -15.12
N LYS A 345 2.06 1.00 -15.67
CA LYS A 345 1.37 -0.30 -15.54
C LYS A 345 1.27 -0.80 -14.10
N GLN A 346 2.11 -0.33 -13.18
CA GLN A 346 1.87 -0.50 -11.73
C GLN A 346 0.65 0.28 -11.22
N TRP A 347 0.15 1.24 -12.00
CA TRP A 347 -1.12 1.95 -11.82
C TRP A 347 -2.18 1.54 -12.86
N SER A 348 -2.03 0.38 -13.53
CA SER A 348 -3.06 -0.07 -14.47
C SER A 348 -4.23 -0.73 -13.74
N TYR A 349 -5.30 0.05 -13.56
CA TYR A 349 -6.68 -0.34 -13.25
C TYR A 349 -6.96 -0.93 -11.84
N LYS A 350 -6.67 -0.19 -10.77
CA LYS A 350 -7.63 -0.09 -9.64
C LYS A 350 -8.54 1.10 -9.96
N THR A 351 -9.81 0.85 -10.28
CA THR A 351 -10.72 1.84 -10.91
C THR A 351 -10.97 3.07 -10.03
N LEU A 352 -10.21 4.14 -10.26
CA LEU A 352 -10.59 5.50 -9.86
C LEU A 352 -11.80 5.91 -10.72
N PRO A 353 -12.90 6.39 -10.11
CA PRO A 353 -14.13 6.72 -10.84
C PRO A 353 -13.83 7.81 -11.87
N LYS A 354 -14.14 7.55 -13.15
CA LYS A 354 -14.05 8.55 -14.21
C LYS A 354 -15.00 9.70 -13.88
N SER A 355 -14.52 10.93 -13.93
CA SER A 355 -15.42 12.07 -14.07
C SER A 355 -16.21 11.90 -15.34
N SER A 356 -17.50 11.71 -15.13
CA SER A 356 -18.49 11.81 -16.18
C SER A 356 -19.37 12.98 -15.79
N ALA A 357 -19.11 14.11 -16.44
CA ALA A 357 -20.21 14.97 -16.81
C ALA A 357 -21.24 14.10 -17.54
N VAL A 358 -22.42 13.95 -16.92
CA VAL A 358 -23.66 13.34 -17.44
C VAL A 358 -23.68 11.80 -17.50
N ASP A 359 -24.18 11.13 -16.47
CA ASP A 359 -25.58 10.68 -16.28
C ASP A 359 -25.57 9.65 -15.14
N THR A 360 -26.14 9.97 -13.98
CA THR A 360 -26.28 9.02 -12.87
C THR A 360 -27.39 8.03 -13.21
N ASP A 361 -27.01 6.82 -13.62
CA ASP A 361 -27.77 5.63 -13.28
C ASP A 361 -26.81 4.57 -12.68
N ASN A 362 -27.00 4.32 -11.37
CA ASN A 362 -26.61 3.18 -10.54
C ASN A 362 -25.23 2.48 -10.70
N LEU A 363 -24.16 3.10 -10.23
CA LEU A 363 -22.97 2.34 -9.79
C LEU A 363 -23.02 2.14 -8.27
N SER A 364 -22.98 0.89 -7.83
CA SER A 364 -22.92 0.49 -6.42
C SER A 364 -21.60 -0.21 -6.13
N ARG A 365 -20.99 0.06 -4.99
CA ARG A 365 -19.72 -0.55 -4.60
C ARG A 365 -19.68 -0.84 -3.11
N ILE A 366 -19.01 -1.93 -2.75
CA ILE A 366 -18.70 -2.28 -1.36
C ILE A 366 -17.28 -2.84 -1.23
N THR A 367 -16.62 -2.59 -0.11
CA THR A 367 -15.37 -3.25 0.28
C THR A 367 -15.63 -4.40 1.26
N LEU A 368 -15.10 -5.58 0.94
CA LEU A 368 -15.16 -6.78 1.77
C LEU A 368 -13.76 -7.07 2.31
N LEU A 369 -13.61 -7.06 3.62
CA LEU A 369 -12.40 -7.47 4.31
C LEU A 369 -12.60 -8.86 4.91
N VAL A 370 -11.68 -9.78 4.66
CA VAL A 370 -11.72 -11.15 5.21
C VAL A 370 -10.40 -11.48 5.86
N VAL A 371 -10.45 -12.01 7.08
CA VAL A 371 -9.26 -12.48 7.81
C VAL A 371 -9.33 -13.98 8.09
N GLY A 372 -8.15 -14.57 8.31
CA GLY A 372 -7.99 -15.99 8.56
C GLY A 372 -8.40 -16.49 9.95
N ASP A 373 -7.76 -17.56 10.41
CA ASP A 373 -8.14 -18.30 11.61
C ASP A 373 -7.91 -17.50 12.90
N ASN A 374 -8.98 -17.18 13.63
CA ASN A 374 -8.96 -16.64 14.99
C ASN A 374 -8.97 -17.81 16.00
N LEU A 375 -7.78 -18.37 16.24
CA LEU A 375 -7.55 -19.63 16.94
C LEU A 375 -7.08 -19.41 18.39
N ILE A 376 -8.06 -19.43 19.31
CA ILE A 376 -7.87 -19.03 20.70
C ILE A 376 -7.23 -20.13 21.55
N HIS A 377 -5.89 -20.17 21.53
CA HIS A 377 -5.11 -21.05 22.39
C HIS A 377 -5.22 -20.66 23.88
N ILE A 378 -4.80 -21.56 24.79
CA ILE A 378 -4.94 -21.29 26.23
C ILE A 378 -4.09 -20.09 26.68
N GLU A 379 -3.00 -19.82 25.99
CA GLU A 379 -2.14 -18.65 26.19
C GLU A 379 -2.87 -17.36 25.77
N VAL A 380 -3.63 -17.38 24.67
CA VAL A 380 -4.54 -16.27 24.29
C VAL A 380 -5.61 -16.06 25.35
N VAL A 381 -6.23 -17.14 25.86
CA VAL A 381 -7.19 -17.02 26.96
C VAL A 381 -6.56 -16.35 28.19
N GLN A 382 -5.32 -16.71 28.51
CA GLN A 382 -4.58 -16.16 29.64
C GLN A 382 -4.19 -14.70 29.45
N SER A 383 -3.90 -14.25 28.23
CA SER A 383 -3.50 -12.85 27.96
C SER A 383 -4.59 -11.85 28.33
N GLY A 384 -5.86 -12.22 28.15
CA GLY A 384 -6.98 -11.34 28.51
C GLY A 384 -7.39 -11.34 29.98
N LYS A 385 -6.76 -12.15 30.84
CA LYS A 385 -7.15 -12.28 32.25
C LYS A 385 -6.75 -11.04 33.05
N GLN A 386 -7.72 -10.38 33.65
CA GLN A 386 -7.55 -9.19 34.49
C GLN A 386 -7.22 -9.54 35.96
N GLU A 387 -6.70 -8.57 36.71
CA GLU A 387 -6.34 -8.76 38.13
C GLU A 387 -7.54 -9.16 39.01
N ASP A 388 -8.73 -8.66 38.69
CA ASP A 388 -9.98 -8.96 39.39
C ASP A 388 -10.60 -10.33 39.01
N GLY A 389 -9.95 -11.04 38.07
CA GLY A 389 -10.38 -12.34 37.57
C GLY A 389 -11.41 -12.29 36.44
N SER A 390 -11.79 -11.09 35.97
CA SER A 390 -12.51 -10.91 34.71
C SER A 390 -11.60 -11.12 33.49
N TYR A 391 -12.18 -11.08 32.29
CA TYR A 391 -11.45 -11.25 31.03
C TYR A 391 -11.79 -10.10 30.07
N SER A 392 -10.79 -9.60 29.35
CA SER A 392 -10.91 -8.56 28.32
C SER A 392 -9.90 -8.82 27.21
N TYR A 393 -10.34 -8.67 25.95
CA TYR A 393 -9.59 -9.10 24.78
C TYR A 393 -9.42 -8.02 23.70
N TYR A 394 -9.84 -6.78 23.95
CA TYR A 394 -9.74 -5.67 22.99
C TYR A 394 -8.30 -5.47 22.48
N HIS A 395 -7.32 -5.55 23.39
CA HIS A 395 -5.89 -5.42 23.08
C HIS A 395 -5.38 -6.34 21.95
N LEU A 396 -6.03 -7.48 21.71
CA LEU A 396 -5.61 -8.41 20.67
C LEU A 396 -5.79 -7.83 19.25
N TYR A 397 -6.68 -6.86 19.10
CA TYR A 397 -7.11 -6.31 17.81
C TYR A 397 -6.82 -4.82 17.65
N ASP A 398 -6.37 -4.11 18.70
CA ASP A 398 -6.20 -2.65 18.70
C ASP A 398 -5.33 -2.15 17.53
N GLU A 399 -4.22 -2.83 17.23
CA GLU A 399 -3.25 -2.44 16.19
C GLU A 399 -3.78 -2.58 14.75
N ILE A 400 -4.83 -3.37 14.54
CA ILE A 400 -5.41 -3.63 13.21
C ILE A 400 -6.87 -3.18 13.10
N LYS A 401 -7.43 -2.62 14.18
CA LYS A 401 -8.82 -2.20 14.29
C LYS A 401 -9.22 -1.19 13.22
N ASP A 402 -8.40 -0.16 13.00
CA ASP A 402 -8.70 0.88 12.02
C ASP A 402 -8.83 0.28 10.60
N VAL A 403 -7.97 -0.67 10.25
CA VAL A 403 -8.02 -1.39 8.96
C VAL A 403 -9.31 -2.20 8.82
N ILE A 404 -9.78 -2.84 9.89
CA ILE A 404 -11.04 -3.61 9.89
C ILE A 404 -12.24 -2.66 9.71
N MET A 405 -12.27 -1.55 10.45
CA MET A 405 -13.39 -0.60 10.46
C MET A 405 -13.54 0.21 9.16
N GLU A 406 -12.49 0.31 8.34
CA GLU A 406 -12.54 0.95 7.03
C GLU A 406 -13.33 0.15 5.98
N ALA A 407 -13.54 -1.15 6.20
CA ALA A 407 -14.30 -1.99 5.28
C ALA A 407 -15.82 -1.81 5.45
N ASP A 408 -16.57 -1.90 4.35
CA ASP A 408 -18.05 -1.90 4.42
C ASP A 408 -18.60 -3.16 5.10
N ILE A 409 -17.90 -4.29 4.93
CA ILE A 409 -18.19 -5.59 5.53
C ILE A 409 -16.88 -6.26 5.93
N ALA A 410 -16.71 -6.57 7.21
CA ALA A 410 -15.57 -7.32 7.72
C ALA A 410 -15.96 -8.74 8.19
N VAL A 411 -15.18 -9.74 7.78
CA VAL A 411 -15.42 -11.17 8.02
C VAL A 411 -14.24 -11.80 8.75
N VAL A 412 -14.52 -12.54 9.82
CA VAL A 412 -13.51 -13.30 10.58
C VAL A 412 -13.85 -14.78 10.69
N ASN A 413 -12.87 -15.65 10.51
CA ASN A 413 -13.01 -17.06 10.83
C ASN A 413 -12.77 -17.31 12.32
N GLN A 414 -13.84 -17.32 13.13
CA GLN A 414 -13.77 -17.69 14.54
C GLN A 414 -13.68 -19.21 14.66
N GLU A 415 -12.45 -19.74 14.63
CA GLU A 415 -12.25 -21.18 14.51
C GLU A 415 -12.71 -21.96 15.74
N THR A 416 -12.59 -21.36 16.92
CA THR A 416 -12.92 -22.02 18.19
C THR A 416 -14.25 -21.53 18.75
N ILE A 417 -15.05 -22.45 19.28
CA ILE A 417 -16.36 -22.13 19.87
C ILE A 417 -16.25 -21.19 21.07
N LEU A 418 -17.23 -20.29 21.21
CA LEU A 418 -17.39 -19.36 22.31
C LEU A 418 -18.27 -19.99 23.41
N GLY A 419 -17.84 -21.16 23.92
CA GLY A 419 -18.64 -21.96 24.86
C GLY A 419 -18.68 -21.39 26.28
N GLY A 420 -17.84 -20.41 26.59
CA GLY A 420 -17.88 -19.68 27.86
C GLY A 420 -17.36 -20.46 29.07
N LYS A 421 -17.27 -19.76 30.21
CA LYS A 421 -16.58 -20.24 31.42
C LYS A 421 -17.18 -21.51 32.03
N GLU A 422 -18.48 -21.74 31.87
CA GLU A 422 -19.20 -22.87 32.45
C GLU A 422 -18.73 -24.22 31.87
N LEU A 423 -18.28 -24.22 30.61
CA LEU A 423 -17.69 -25.39 29.95
C LEU A 423 -16.18 -25.55 30.22
N ARG A 424 -15.61 -24.68 31.06
CA ARG A 424 -14.18 -24.52 31.37
C ARG A 424 -13.33 -24.20 30.13
N TYR A 425 -12.56 -23.12 30.20
CA TYR A 425 -11.65 -22.76 29.12
C TYR A 425 -10.55 -23.83 28.91
N SER A 426 -10.26 -24.10 27.64
CA SER A 426 -9.23 -25.05 27.24
C SER A 426 -8.70 -24.71 25.86
N GLY A 427 -7.41 -24.98 25.62
CA GLY A 427 -6.79 -24.93 24.29
C GLY A 427 -6.73 -26.31 23.62
N TYR A 428 -5.78 -26.47 22.70
CA TYR A 428 -5.52 -27.71 21.98
C TYR A 428 -5.43 -28.95 22.92
N PRO A 429 -6.02 -30.11 22.54
CA PRO A 429 -6.66 -30.42 21.26
C PRO A 429 -8.17 -30.17 21.20
N ALA A 430 -8.80 -29.73 22.29
CA ALA A 430 -10.26 -29.55 22.36
C ALA A 430 -10.57 -28.20 22.99
N PHE A 431 -10.83 -27.20 22.14
CA PHE A 431 -10.90 -25.80 22.50
C PHE A 431 -12.24 -25.41 23.14
N ASN A 432 -12.18 -24.43 24.04
CA ASN A 432 -13.33 -23.67 24.49
C ASN A 432 -12.89 -22.27 24.85
N SER A 433 -13.44 -21.32 24.13
CA SER A 433 -13.03 -19.93 24.18
C SER A 433 -13.96 -19.11 25.07
N PRO A 434 -13.42 -18.09 25.76
CA PRO A 434 -14.18 -17.05 26.43
C PRO A 434 -15.14 -16.37 25.48
N THR A 435 -16.34 -16.05 25.95
CA THR A 435 -17.32 -15.29 25.17
C THR A 435 -16.86 -13.85 24.92
N GLU A 436 -16.04 -13.31 25.81
CA GLU A 436 -15.48 -11.96 25.74
C GLU A 436 -14.56 -11.76 24.52
N ILE A 437 -14.09 -12.84 23.88
CA ILE A 437 -13.45 -12.76 22.54
C ILE A 437 -14.44 -12.22 21.52
N GLY A 438 -15.69 -12.68 21.55
CA GLY A 438 -16.73 -12.18 20.66
C GLY A 438 -17.05 -10.70 20.91
N ASP A 439 -16.99 -10.24 22.17
CA ASP A 439 -17.18 -8.81 22.50
C ASP A 439 -16.07 -7.97 21.84
N ALA A 440 -14.83 -8.48 21.84
CA ALA A 440 -13.68 -7.84 21.20
C ALA A 440 -13.75 -7.88 19.67
N LEU A 441 -14.29 -8.95 19.06
CA LEU A 441 -14.53 -8.99 17.61
C LEU A 441 -15.56 -7.95 17.16
N VAL A 442 -16.64 -7.77 17.93
CA VAL A 442 -17.65 -6.73 17.65
C VAL A 442 -17.02 -5.34 17.77
N ASP A 443 -16.25 -5.09 18.82
CA ASP A 443 -15.57 -3.80 19.01
C ASP A 443 -14.52 -3.52 17.93
N ALA A 444 -13.84 -4.55 17.42
CA ALA A 444 -12.89 -4.43 16.32
C ALA A 444 -13.56 -4.09 14.96
N GLY A 445 -14.89 -4.20 14.85
CA GLY A 445 -15.65 -3.83 13.66
C GLY A 445 -16.02 -5.00 12.73
N PHE A 446 -15.94 -6.25 13.18
CA PHE A 446 -16.39 -7.39 12.36
C PHE A 446 -17.92 -7.46 12.26
N ASP A 447 -18.44 -7.68 11.05
CA ASP A 447 -19.87 -7.84 10.77
C ASP A 447 -20.29 -9.31 10.61
N VAL A 448 -19.37 -10.16 10.16
CA VAL A 448 -19.65 -11.56 9.82
C VAL A 448 -18.67 -12.49 10.53
N VAL A 449 -19.18 -13.53 11.18
CA VAL A 449 -18.37 -14.50 11.91
C VAL A 449 -18.63 -15.92 11.43
N LEU A 450 -17.58 -16.58 10.97
CA LEU A 450 -17.63 -17.95 10.47
C LEU A 450 -17.37 -18.95 11.61
N HIS A 451 -18.21 -19.98 11.71
CA HIS A 451 -18.13 -21.01 12.77
C HIS A 451 -18.10 -22.44 12.24
N ALA A 452 -18.25 -22.69 10.92
CA ALA A 452 -18.05 -24.04 10.37
C ALA A 452 -16.55 -24.31 10.23
N THR A 453 -15.96 -24.94 11.24
CA THR A 453 -14.55 -25.32 11.31
C THR A 453 -14.41 -26.76 11.82
N ASN A 454 -13.19 -27.28 11.87
CA ASN A 454 -12.92 -28.56 12.53
C ASN A 454 -13.11 -28.52 14.06
N HIS A 455 -13.09 -27.34 14.68
CA HIS A 455 -13.20 -27.11 16.12
C HIS A 455 -14.62 -26.76 16.62
N THR A 456 -15.61 -26.66 15.71
CA THR A 456 -17.01 -26.34 16.04
C THR A 456 -17.63 -27.27 17.10
N MET A 457 -17.20 -28.53 17.17
CA MET A 457 -17.81 -29.56 18.03
C MET A 457 -16.95 -29.97 19.23
N ASP A 458 -15.91 -29.21 19.56
CA ASP A 458 -14.96 -29.56 20.63
C ASP A 458 -15.59 -29.66 22.02
N LYS A 459 -16.70 -28.95 22.25
CA LYS A 459 -17.56 -29.07 23.45
C LYS A 459 -18.95 -29.64 23.14
N GLY A 460 -19.09 -30.32 22.03
CA GLY A 460 -20.36 -30.87 21.57
C GLY A 460 -21.43 -29.81 21.30
N PRO A 461 -22.70 -30.23 21.20
CA PRO A 461 -23.82 -29.32 20.89
C PRO A 461 -24.04 -28.21 21.92
N GLU A 462 -23.64 -28.45 23.18
CA GLU A 462 -23.73 -27.45 24.24
C GLU A 462 -22.81 -26.26 23.96
N GLY A 463 -21.57 -26.51 23.52
CA GLY A 463 -20.67 -25.43 23.09
C GLY A 463 -21.22 -24.60 21.93
N VAL A 464 -21.82 -25.26 20.93
CA VAL A 464 -22.47 -24.56 19.80
C VAL A 464 -23.67 -23.74 20.26
N THR A 465 -24.47 -24.28 21.19
CA THR A 465 -25.62 -23.58 21.78
C THR A 465 -25.17 -22.33 22.55
N ASN A 466 -24.10 -22.44 23.35
CA ASN A 466 -23.56 -21.30 24.10
C ASN A 466 -23.01 -20.21 23.15
N THR A 467 -22.33 -20.60 22.07
CA THR A 467 -21.89 -19.66 21.02
C THR A 467 -23.07 -18.87 20.46
N PHE A 468 -24.17 -19.57 20.17
CA PHE A 468 -25.40 -18.97 19.69
C PHE A 468 -26.04 -18.01 20.69
N GLU A 469 -26.17 -18.42 21.96
CA GLU A 469 -26.69 -17.58 23.04
C GLU A 469 -25.83 -16.32 23.27
N PHE A 470 -24.52 -16.42 23.02
CA PHE A 470 -23.64 -15.27 23.02
C PHE A 470 -23.99 -14.29 21.88
N TRP A 471 -24.07 -14.78 20.64
CA TRP A 471 -24.35 -13.92 19.48
C TRP A 471 -25.76 -13.32 19.48
N ASP A 472 -26.72 -13.89 20.21
CA ASP A 472 -28.05 -13.27 20.41
C ASP A 472 -27.98 -11.87 21.05
N LYS A 473 -26.86 -11.52 21.70
CA LYS A 473 -26.61 -10.17 22.23
C LYS A 473 -26.28 -9.14 21.14
N TYR A 474 -25.85 -9.60 19.97
CA TYR A 474 -25.34 -8.79 18.86
C TYR A 474 -26.13 -9.11 17.57
N PRO A 475 -27.39 -8.65 17.47
CA PRO A 475 -28.28 -9.03 16.38
C PRO A 475 -27.82 -8.55 14.99
N ASP A 476 -26.90 -7.58 14.93
CA ASP A 476 -26.33 -7.07 13.69
C ASP A 476 -25.17 -7.93 13.16
N ILE A 477 -24.67 -8.88 13.97
CA ILE A 477 -23.63 -9.82 13.55
C ILE A 477 -24.24 -10.99 12.79
N THR A 478 -23.73 -11.21 11.58
CA THR A 478 -24.09 -12.37 10.76
C THR A 478 -23.24 -13.58 11.15
N VAL A 479 -23.88 -14.59 11.76
CA VAL A 479 -23.23 -15.85 12.14
C VAL A 479 -23.43 -16.89 11.04
N LEU A 480 -22.34 -17.44 10.52
CA LEU A 480 -22.36 -18.41 9.41
C LEU A 480 -21.80 -19.78 9.83
N GLY A 481 -22.24 -20.83 9.12
CA GLY A 481 -21.67 -22.17 9.22
C GLY A 481 -22.28 -23.09 10.29
N ILE A 482 -23.02 -22.53 11.25
CA ILE A 482 -23.80 -23.26 12.25
C ILE A 482 -25.27 -22.87 12.19
N ASN A 483 -26.19 -23.76 12.59
CA ASN A 483 -27.63 -23.50 12.50
C ASN A 483 -28.40 -24.01 13.73
N ARG A 484 -29.45 -23.28 14.15
CA ARG A 484 -30.31 -23.68 15.28
C ARG A 484 -31.41 -24.67 14.86
N THR A 485 -31.84 -24.60 13.61
CA THR A 485 -32.92 -25.41 13.04
C THR A 485 -32.65 -25.82 11.61
N GLU A 486 -33.45 -26.76 11.09
CA GLU A 486 -33.43 -27.14 9.67
C GLU A 486 -33.86 -25.98 8.75
N GLU A 487 -34.76 -25.12 9.24
CA GLU A 487 -35.21 -23.93 8.52
C GLU A 487 -34.07 -22.91 8.39
N ASP A 488 -33.31 -22.68 9.47
CA ASP A 488 -32.10 -21.84 9.41
C ASP A 488 -31.11 -22.37 8.39
N ARG A 489 -30.85 -23.69 8.43
CA ARG A 489 -29.93 -24.34 7.48
C ARG A 489 -30.37 -24.22 6.02
N SER A 490 -31.68 -24.16 5.77
CA SER A 490 -32.23 -24.11 4.42
C SER A 490 -32.29 -22.70 3.83
N ARG A 491 -32.03 -21.66 4.63
CA ARG A 491 -31.97 -20.26 4.17
C ARG A 491 -30.57 -19.94 3.67
N ILE A 492 -30.48 -19.19 2.57
CA ILE A 492 -29.20 -18.63 2.12
C ILE A 492 -28.95 -17.35 2.91
N PRO A 493 -27.81 -17.24 3.63
CA PRO A 493 -27.44 -16.01 4.31
C PRO A 493 -27.10 -14.96 3.26
N ILE A 494 -27.92 -13.91 3.18
CA ILE A 494 -27.73 -12.80 2.25
C ILE A 494 -27.57 -11.52 3.07
N LEU A 495 -26.46 -10.83 2.86
CA LEU A 495 -26.22 -9.50 3.38
C LEU A 495 -26.32 -8.50 2.23
N GLU A 496 -27.15 -7.47 2.41
CA GLU A 496 -27.32 -6.41 1.41
C GLU A 496 -26.68 -5.12 1.93
N ARG A 497 -25.72 -4.58 1.17
CA ARG A 497 -25.04 -3.33 1.47
C ARG A 497 -24.86 -2.55 0.17
N ASN A 498 -25.13 -1.24 0.21
CA ASN A 498 -25.10 -0.36 -0.96
C ASN A 498 -25.82 -0.94 -2.19
N GLY A 499 -26.96 -1.63 -2.01
CA GLY A 499 -27.75 -2.20 -3.12
C GLY A 499 -27.18 -3.48 -3.76
N ILE A 500 -26.13 -4.06 -3.18
CA ILE A 500 -25.52 -5.33 -3.60
C ILE A 500 -25.87 -6.42 -2.60
N LYS A 501 -26.48 -7.51 -3.06
CA LYS A 501 -26.80 -8.70 -2.27
C LYS A 501 -25.68 -9.72 -2.36
N LEU A 502 -25.03 -9.98 -1.23
CA LEU A 502 -23.99 -10.99 -1.08
C LEU A 502 -24.54 -12.25 -0.44
N ALA A 503 -24.57 -13.37 -1.16
CA ALA A 503 -24.79 -14.67 -0.55
C ALA A 503 -23.47 -15.22 0.01
N MET A 504 -23.45 -15.54 1.30
CA MET A 504 -22.24 -15.97 2.01
C MET A 504 -22.42 -17.37 2.60
N LEU A 505 -21.60 -18.31 2.12
CA LEU A 505 -21.74 -19.73 2.45
C LEU A 505 -20.46 -20.26 3.14
N ASN A 506 -20.56 -20.73 4.37
CA ASN A 506 -19.44 -21.27 5.14
C ASN A 506 -19.60 -22.78 5.41
N TYR A 507 -18.53 -23.54 5.19
CA TYR A 507 -18.50 -25.00 5.30
C TYR A 507 -17.18 -25.51 5.89
N THR A 508 -17.21 -26.66 6.58
CA THR A 508 -16.02 -27.36 7.08
C THR A 508 -15.84 -28.75 6.48
N TYR A 509 -14.58 -29.15 6.25
CA TYR A 509 -14.23 -30.51 5.82
C TYR A 509 -14.47 -31.58 6.89
N GLY A 510 -14.43 -31.21 8.18
CA GLY A 510 -14.33 -32.17 9.27
C GLY A 510 -14.64 -31.56 10.64
N LEU A 511 -14.57 -32.39 11.69
CA LEU A 511 -14.91 -32.02 13.08
C LEU A 511 -13.97 -32.71 14.09
N ASN A 512 -12.69 -32.91 13.74
CA ASN A 512 -11.68 -33.54 14.61
C ASN A 512 -12.10 -34.90 15.24
N GLY A 513 -12.87 -35.70 14.50
CA GLY A 513 -13.37 -37.01 14.95
C GLY A 513 -14.73 -36.99 15.65
N TYR A 514 -15.27 -35.80 15.97
CA TYR A 514 -16.66 -35.64 16.37
C TYR A 514 -17.62 -35.82 15.18
N LYS A 515 -18.91 -35.98 15.47
CA LYS A 515 -19.97 -36.11 14.45
C LYS A 515 -21.08 -35.13 14.76
N VAL A 516 -21.67 -34.58 13.71
CA VAL A 516 -22.95 -33.87 13.82
C VAL A 516 -24.00 -34.83 14.43
N PRO A 517 -24.71 -34.44 15.50
CA PRO A 517 -25.72 -35.30 16.11
C PRO A 517 -26.81 -35.69 15.13
N LYS A 518 -27.23 -36.97 15.12
CA LYS A 518 -28.25 -37.48 14.19
C LYS A 518 -29.60 -36.76 14.31
N ASN A 519 -29.93 -36.24 15.49
CA ASN A 519 -31.15 -35.49 15.77
C ASN A 519 -31.03 -33.99 15.47
N MET A 520 -29.85 -33.52 15.05
CA MET A 520 -29.55 -32.13 14.70
C MET A 520 -28.67 -32.08 13.44
N PRO A 521 -29.08 -32.70 12.31
CA PRO A 521 -28.24 -32.80 11.10
C PRO A 521 -27.98 -31.45 10.40
N TYR A 522 -28.65 -30.40 10.84
CA TYR A 522 -28.50 -29.01 10.41
C TYR A 522 -27.41 -28.26 11.17
N LEU A 523 -26.93 -28.77 12.31
CA LEU A 523 -26.19 -27.98 13.30
C LEU A 523 -24.90 -27.35 12.75
N VAL A 524 -24.19 -28.06 11.85
CA VAL A 524 -22.94 -27.59 11.23
C VAL A 524 -22.97 -27.85 9.73
N ASN A 525 -22.53 -26.86 8.95
CA ASN A 525 -22.41 -26.94 7.50
C ASN A 525 -21.14 -27.71 7.12
N MET A 526 -21.30 -28.92 6.59
CA MET A 526 -20.19 -29.75 6.11
C MET A 526 -19.94 -29.54 4.62
N LEU A 527 -18.71 -29.76 4.14
CA LEU A 527 -18.36 -29.86 2.72
C LEU A 527 -18.97 -31.11 2.07
N ASP A 528 -20.28 -31.08 1.87
CA ASP A 528 -21.09 -32.10 1.21
C ASP A 528 -21.50 -31.58 -0.17
N LYS A 529 -21.02 -32.22 -1.25
CA LYS A 529 -21.18 -31.70 -2.62
C LYS A 529 -22.63 -31.53 -3.03
N ASP A 530 -23.51 -32.48 -2.68
CA ASP A 530 -24.93 -32.42 -3.07
C ASP A 530 -25.62 -31.24 -2.37
N ARG A 531 -25.32 -31.01 -1.09
CA ARG A 531 -25.84 -29.85 -0.34
C ARG A 531 -25.26 -28.53 -0.86
N MET A 532 -23.94 -28.45 -1.06
CA MET A 532 -23.29 -27.25 -1.58
C MET A 532 -23.83 -26.87 -2.97
N GLU A 533 -24.06 -27.84 -3.85
CA GLU A 533 -24.65 -27.58 -5.17
C GLU A 533 -26.04 -26.96 -5.05
N ALA A 534 -26.88 -27.50 -4.16
CA ALA A 534 -28.21 -26.96 -3.91
C ALA A 534 -28.16 -25.54 -3.32
N ASP A 535 -27.30 -25.31 -2.34
CA ASP A 535 -27.13 -24.02 -1.68
C ASP A 535 -26.60 -22.96 -2.66
N ILE A 536 -25.58 -23.27 -3.47
CA ILE A 536 -24.98 -22.34 -4.44
C ILE A 536 -25.96 -21.99 -5.55
N LYS A 537 -26.72 -22.96 -6.08
CA LYS A 537 -27.74 -22.68 -7.09
C LYS A 537 -28.81 -21.75 -6.55
N LYS A 538 -29.27 -21.98 -5.32
CA LYS A 538 -30.23 -21.09 -4.66
C LYS A 538 -29.63 -19.70 -4.40
N ALA A 539 -28.37 -19.62 -3.99
CA ALA A 539 -27.66 -18.36 -3.82
C ALA A 539 -27.59 -17.56 -5.13
N ARG A 540 -27.30 -18.20 -6.27
CA ARG A 540 -27.31 -17.55 -7.59
C ARG A 540 -28.69 -17.06 -8.05
N GLU A 541 -29.77 -17.61 -7.52
CA GLU A 541 -31.14 -17.13 -7.80
C GLU A 541 -31.53 -15.92 -6.92
N GLU A 542 -30.95 -15.80 -5.72
CA GLU A 542 -31.41 -14.85 -4.70
C GLU A 542 -30.45 -13.65 -4.49
N ALA A 543 -29.19 -13.76 -4.91
CA ALA A 543 -28.13 -12.78 -4.68
C ALA A 543 -27.43 -12.33 -5.96
N ASP A 544 -26.76 -11.17 -5.87
CA ASP A 544 -25.99 -10.59 -6.97
C ASP A 544 -24.58 -11.20 -7.06
N PHE A 545 -24.03 -11.60 -5.92
CA PHE A 545 -22.66 -12.10 -5.78
C PHE A 545 -22.60 -13.23 -4.74
N VAL A 546 -21.90 -14.32 -5.05
CA VAL A 546 -21.83 -15.54 -4.23
C VAL A 546 -20.42 -15.78 -3.74
N ILE A 547 -20.29 -15.89 -2.42
CA ILE A 547 -19.03 -16.07 -1.71
C ILE A 547 -19.06 -17.40 -0.96
N VAL A 548 -18.02 -18.20 -1.12
CA VAL A 548 -17.83 -19.45 -0.39
C VAL A 548 -16.60 -19.36 0.52
N PHE A 549 -16.80 -19.69 1.79
CA PHE A 549 -15.78 -19.74 2.84
C PHE A 549 -15.53 -21.20 3.27
N PRO A 550 -14.68 -21.96 2.57
CA PRO A 550 -14.38 -23.34 2.93
C PRO A 550 -13.24 -23.42 3.96
N HIS A 551 -13.51 -24.07 5.09
CA HIS A 551 -12.49 -24.48 6.05
C HIS A 551 -11.95 -25.86 5.61
N TRP A 552 -10.76 -25.92 4.99
CA TRP A 552 -10.33 -27.05 4.14
C TRP A 552 -8.81 -27.22 3.98
N GLY A 553 -8.39 -28.23 3.21
CA GLY A 553 -6.96 -28.44 2.90
C GLY A 553 -6.22 -29.22 3.98
N THR A 554 -4.89 -29.09 3.99
CA THR A 554 -4.01 -29.79 4.92
C THR A 554 -3.21 -28.77 5.70
N GLU A 555 -3.19 -28.89 7.03
CA GLU A 555 -2.40 -28.03 7.90
C GLU A 555 -0.93 -27.93 7.46
N TYR A 556 -0.41 -26.70 7.48
CA TYR A 556 0.98 -26.32 7.26
C TYR A 556 1.54 -26.62 5.86
N VAL A 557 0.66 -26.83 4.88
CA VAL A 557 1.05 -27.03 3.48
C VAL A 557 0.79 -25.73 2.70
N TYR A 558 1.86 -25.11 2.18
CA TYR A 558 1.76 -23.87 1.39
C TYR A 558 1.12 -24.04 0.01
N GLU A 559 1.13 -25.25 -0.54
CA GLU A 559 0.59 -25.54 -1.87
C GLU A 559 -0.85 -26.06 -1.80
N PRO A 560 -1.77 -25.57 -2.65
CA PRO A 560 -3.12 -26.09 -2.68
C PRO A 560 -3.17 -27.59 -3.00
N THR A 561 -3.84 -28.33 -2.13
CA THR A 561 -4.00 -29.78 -2.30
C THR A 561 -4.90 -30.11 -3.50
N ARG A 562 -4.79 -31.34 -4.01
CA ARG A 562 -5.66 -31.82 -5.09
C ARG A 562 -7.15 -31.68 -4.75
N SER A 563 -7.55 -31.98 -3.52
CA SER A 563 -8.94 -31.85 -3.07
C SER A 563 -9.42 -30.40 -3.04
N GLN A 564 -8.56 -29.44 -2.70
CA GLN A 564 -8.90 -28.02 -2.78
C GLN A 564 -9.14 -27.62 -4.23
N LYS A 565 -8.24 -27.99 -5.15
CA LYS A 565 -8.41 -27.71 -6.60
C LYS A 565 -9.68 -28.34 -7.18
N GLU A 566 -9.99 -29.59 -6.82
CA GLU A 566 -11.24 -30.25 -7.24
C GLU A 566 -12.53 -29.59 -6.68
N LEU A 567 -12.45 -28.89 -5.54
CA LEU A 567 -13.56 -28.10 -5.02
C LEU A 567 -13.63 -26.72 -5.65
N VAL A 568 -12.48 -26.09 -5.95
CA VAL A 568 -12.41 -24.85 -6.72
C VAL A 568 -13.04 -25.03 -8.09
N ASP A 569 -12.70 -26.10 -8.82
CA ASP A 569 -13.33 -26.41 -10.12
C ASP A 569 -14.84 -26.57 -9.97
N PHE A 570 -15.29 -27.27 -8.93
CA PHE A 570 -16.72 -27.46 -8.62
C PHE A 570 -17.44 -26.14 -8.29
N PHE A 571 -16.82 -25.24 -7.54
CA PHE A 571 -17.38 -23.91 -7.24
C PHE A 571 -17.43 -23.03 -8.48
N TYR A 572 -16.38 -23.07 -9.31
CA TYR A 572 -16.31 -22.35 -10.57
C TYR A 572 -17.42 -22.77 -11.53
N GLU A 573 -17.64 -24.08 -11.70
CA GLU A 573 -18.71 -24.65 -12.54
C GLU A 573 -20.12 -24.24 -12.09
N LEU A 574 -20.29 -23.89 -10.81
CA LEU A 574 -21.57 -23.44 -10.24
C LEU A 574 -21.74 -21.91 -10.23
N GLY A 575 -20.76 -21.16 -10.74
CA GLY A 575 -20.82 -19.70 -10.84
C GLY A 575 -20.55 -18.97 -9.53
N VAL A 576 -19.73 -19.54 -8.64
CA VAL A 576 -19.23 -18.82 -7.45
C VAL A 576 -18.27 -17.72 -7.90
N ASP A 577 -18.33 -16.55 -7.27
CA ASP A 577 -17.56 -15.36 -7.67
C ASP A 577 -16.29 -15.19 -6.82
N LEU A 578 -16.36 -15.54 -5.53
CA LEU A 578 -15.24 -15.46 -4.59
C LEU A 578 -15.16 -16.68 -3.68
N VAL A 579 -13.95 -17.24 -3.52
CA VAL A 579 -13.64 -18.29 -2.54
C VAL A 579 -12.54 -17.81 -1.61
N VAL A 580 -12.78 -17.85 -0.30
CA VAL A 580 -11.78 -17.51 0.72
C VAL A 580 -11.65 -18.63 1.73
N GLY A 581 -10.57 -19.40 1.60
CA GLY A 581 -10.30 -20.57 2.43
C GLY A 581 -9.53 -20.26 3.72
N THR A 582 -9.68 -21.17 4.69
CA THR A 582 -8.96 -21.19 5.97
C THR A 582 -8.66 -22.65 6.37
N HIS A 583 -8.02 -22.88 7.54
CA HIS A 583 -7.58 -24.18 8.10
C HIS A 583 -6.08 -24.52 7.95
N PRO A 584 -5.40 -24.27 6.81
CA PRO A 584 -3.99 -24.64 6.69
C PRO A 584 -3.07 -23.97 7.73
N HIS A 585 -3.52 -22.92 8.43
CA HIS A 585 -2.75 -22.12 9.39
C HIS A 585 -1.48 -21.47 8.82
N VAL A 586 -1.35 -21.48 7.50
CA VAL A 586 -0.32 -20.80 6.72
C VAL A 586 -0.98 -20.18 5.50
N LEU A 587 -0.38 -19.12 4.96
CA LEU A 587 -0.80 -18.57 3.68
C LEU A 587 -0.72 -19.64 2.58
N GLN A 588 -1.67 -19.60 1.65
CA GLN A 588 -1.59 -20.29 0.36
C GLN A 588 -1.80 -19.27 -0.76
N PRO A 589 -1.45 -19.59 -2.02
CA PRO A 589 -1.57 -18.68 -3.15
C PRO A 589 -2.96 -18.07 -3.33
N VAL A 590 -2.98 -16.94 -4.03
CA VAL A 590 -4.20 -16.29 -4.53
C VAL A 590 -4.22 -16.46 -6.05
N GLU A 591 -5.35 -16.92 -6.61
CA GLU A 591 -5.46 -17.25 -8.02
C GLU A 591 -6.79 -16.76 -8.61
N TRP A 592 -6.73 -16.16 -9.81
CA TRP A 592 -7.89 -15.99 -10.68
C TRP A 592 -8.15 -17.27 -11.44
N ILE A 593 -9.35 -17.83 -11.29
CA ILE A 593 -9.84 -18.97 -12.05
C ILE A 593 -10.67 -18.43 -13.21
N THR A 594 -10.23 -18.76 -14.42
CA THR A 594 -10.84 -18.31 -15.68
C THR A 594 -10.94 -19.48 -16.66
N SER A 595 -11.94 -19.46 -17.54
CA SER A 595 -12.11 -20.41 -18.63
C SER A 595 -12.64 -19.69 -19.88
N ASP A 596 -13.00 -20.43 -20.94
CA ASP A 596 -13.62 -19.87 -22.15
C ASP A 596 -15.01 -19.25 -21.90
N SER A 597 -15.61 -19.46 -20.72
CA SER A 597 -16.81 -18.75 -20.29
C SER A 597 -16.48 -17.33 -19.82
N ASP A 598 -17.40 -16.36 -20.01
CA ASP A 598 -17.26 -14.98 -19.53
C ASP A 598 -17.22 -14.84 -17.98
N HIS A 599 -17.25 -15.94 -17.23
CA HIS A 599 -17.17 -15.98 -15.76
C HIS A 599 -15.74 -16.01 -15.23
N LYS A 600 -15.45 -15.21 -14.21
CA LYS A 600 -14.18 -15.23 -13.45
C LYS A 600 -14.48 -15.46 -11.96
N MET A 601 -13.64 -16.25 -11.30
CA MET A 601 -13.71 -16.45 -9.85
C MET A 601 -12.35 -16.17 -9.22
N LEU A 602 -12.33 -15.42 -8.12
CA LEU A 602 -11.12 -15.22 -7.34
C LEU A 602 -11.04 -16.23 -6.20
N VAL A 603 -9.86 -16.80 -5.98
CA VAL A 603 -9.62 -17.79 -4.92
C VAL A 603 -8.44 -17.36 -4.06
N TYR A 604 -8.71 -17.14 -2.78
CA TYR A 604 -7.71 -17.14 -1.72
C TYR A 604 -7.72 -18.53 -1.08
N TYR A 605 -6.72 -19.38 -1.37
CA TYR A 605 -6.79 -20.78 -0.92
C TYR A 605 -6.68 -20.93 0.61
N SER A 606 -5.92 -20.06 1.26
CA SER A 606 -5.79 -19.95 2.71
C SER A 606 -5.26 -18.58 3.11
N LEU A 607 -5.92 -17.92 4.04
CA LEU A 607 -5.43 -16.69 4.68
C LEU A 607 -4.50 -16.94 5.89
N GLY A 608 -4.26 -18.20 6.26
CA GLY A 608 -3.47 -18.54 7.44
C GLY A 608 -4.14 -18.12 8.76
N ASN A 609 -3.35 -17.97 9.81
CA ASN A 609 -3.87 -17.52 11.11
C ASN A 609 -4.04 -15.99 11.10
N PHE A 610 -5.21 -15.51 11.54
CA PHE A 610 -5.37 -14.12 11.95
C PHE A 610 -4.80 -13.91 13.36
N LEU A 611 -5.10 -14.84 14.26
CA LEU A 611 -4.61 -14.86 15.64
C LEU A 611 -4.38 -16.30 16.10
N SER A 612 -3.21 -16.61 16.64
CA SER A 612 -2.94 -17.90 17.29
C SER A 612 -1.73 -17.85 18.23
N TYR A 613 -1.57 -18.86 19.08
CA TYR A 613 -0.33 -19.14 19.83
C TYR A 613 0.32 -20.45 19.33
N GLN A 614 0.36 -20.65 18.01
CA GLN A 614 1.00 -21.84 17.45
C GLN A 614 2.53 -21.72 17.48
N LYS A 615 3.20 -22.86 17.59
CA LYS A 615 4.61 -22.92 18.03
C LYS A 615 5.64 -22.89 16.90
N GLU A 616 5.29 -22.51 15.68
CA GLU A 616 6.26 -22.51 14.57
C GLU A 616 6.16 -21.20 13.76
N PRO A 617 7.30 -20.63 13.30
CA PRO A 617 7.35 -19.32 12.65
C PRO A 617 6.39 -19.17 11.47
N ALA A 618 6.31 -20.21 10.63
CA ALA A 618 5.42 -20.30 9.48
C ALA A 618 3.95 -19.97 9.80
N ARG A 619 3.52 -20.22 11.03
CA ARG A 619 2.13 -20.12 11.48
C ARG A 619 1.79 -18.76 12.07
N MET A 620 2.79 -17.89 12.23
CA MET A 620 2.61 -16.50 12.68
C MET A 620 2.30 -15.56 11.52
N LEU A 621 2.55 -16.00 10.28
CA LEU A 621 2.24 -15.26 9.06
C LEU A 621 0.81 -15.60 8.59
N GLY A 622 -0.04 -14.58 8.52
CA GLY A 622 -1.38 -14.64 7.94
C GLY A 622 -1.59 -13.56 6.90
N GLY A 623 -2.84 -13.38 6.48
CA GLY A 623 -3.22 -12.35 5.52
C GLY A 623 -4.62 -11.78 5.77
N ILE A 624 -4.79 -10.54 5.34
CA ILE A 624 -6.07 -9.85 5.22
C ILE A 624 -6.39 -9.76 3.73
N ALA A 625 -7.47 -10.39 3.28
CA ALA A 625 -7.97 -10.18 1.92
C ALA A 625 -8.87 -8.94 1.92
N LEU A 626 -8.62 -8.02 0.99
CA LEU A 626 -9.50 -6.88 0.72
C LEU A 626 -10.02 -6.99 -0.71
N VAL A 627 -11.34 -7.08 -0.87
CA VAL A 627 -12.00 -7.27 -2.15
C VAL A 627 -13.03 -6.16 -2.36
N THR A 628 -12.91 -5.41 -3.45
CA THR A 628 -13.90 -4.42 -3.85
C THR A 628 -14.86 -5.05 -4.84
N ILE A 629 -16.14 -5.14 -4.46
CA ILE A 629 -17.23 -5.66 -5.29
C ILE A 629 -17.99 -4.46 -5.86
N THR A 630 -18.10 -4.40 -7.19
CA THR A 630 -18.84 -3.35 -7.92
C THR A 630 -20.03 -3.98 -8.63
N LYS A 631 -21.17 -3.31 -8.57
CA LYS A 631 -22.38 -3.63 -9.32
C LYS A 631 -22.73 -2.45 -10.22
N ASP A 632 -22.86 -2.73 -11.50
CA ASP A 632 -23.34 -1.79 -12.51
C ASP A 632 -24.68 -2.27 -13.11
N ASP A 633 -25.17 -1.59 -14.15
CA ASP A 633 -26.43 -1.95 -14.82
C ASP A 633 -26.41 -3.33 -15.50
N THR A 634 -25.23 -3.93 -15.67
CA THR A 634 -25.03 -5.14 -16.45
C THR A 634 -24.66 -6.34 -15.60
N ASP A 635 -23.83 -6.18 -14.58
CA ASP A 635 -23.30 -7.29 -13.79
C ASP A 635 -22.81 -6.85 -12.39
N THR A 636 -22.48 -7.85 -11.55
CA THR A 636 -21.77 -7.66 -10.28
C THR A 636 -20.46 -8.43 -10.31
N TYR A 637 -19.35 -7.72 -10.13
CA TYR A 637 -18.01 -8.28 -10.33
C TYR A 637 -17.00 -7.71 -9.32
N ILE A 638 -15.88 -8.41 -9.16
CA ILE A 638 -14.74 -7.93 -8.38
C ILE A 638 -13.99 -6.90 -9.22
N SER A 639 -14.01 -5.64 -8.80
CA SER A 639 -13.32 -4.53 -9.48
C SER A 639 -11.92 -4.28 -8.96
N ASP A 640 -11.62 -4.73 -7.74
CA ASP A 640 -10.28 -4.72 -7.14
C ASP A 640 -10.14 -5.82 -6.10
N ALA A 641 -8.93 -6.34 -5.93
CA ALA A 641 -8.61 -7.32 -4.90
C ALA A 641 -7.13 -7.23 -4.51
N SER A 642 -6.85 -7.38 -3.22
CA SER A 642 -5.48 -7.44 -2.69
C SER A 642 -5.39 -8.39 -1.50
N ILE A 643 -4.16 -8.63 -1.03
CA ILE A 643 -3.88 -9.32 0.23
C ILE A 643 -2.78 -8.58 0.98
N THR A 644 -3.04 -8.21 2.22
CA THR A 644 -2.05 -7.61 3.12
C THR A 644 -1.51 -8.69 4.05
N PRO A 645 -0.23 -9.06 3.96
CA PRO A 645 0.37 -10.00 4.91
C PRO A 645 0.38 -9.40 6.32
N ILE A 646 0.08 -10.21 7.32
CA ILE A 646 0.06 -9.83 8.74
C ILE A 646 0.87 -10.81 9.58
N VAL A 647 1.31 -10.34 10.75
CA VAL A 647 2.01 -11.13 11.74
C VAL A 647 1.21 -11.15 13.04
N THR A 648 0.88 -12.34 13.52
CA THR A 648 0.44 -12.52 14.91
C THR A 648 1.67 -12.41 15.81
N HIS A 649 1.74 -11.37 16.65
CA HIS A 649 2.85 -11.11 17.54
C HIS A 649 2.51 -11.47 18.99
N TYR A 650 3.48 -12.02 19.72
CA TYR A 650 3.44 -12.12 21.18
C TYR A 650 4.85 -12.12 21.79
N GLU A 651 4.99 -11.54 22.99
CA GLU A 651 6.23 -11.54 23.81
C GLU A 651 6.08 -12.35 25.11
N HIS A 652 7.20 -12.72 25.78
CA HIS A 652 7.19 -13.40 27.08
C HIS A 652 7.27 -12.42 28.27
N GLY A 653 6.43 -12.55 29.30
CA GLY A 653 6.61 -11.80 30.56
C GLY A 653 5.33 -11.61 31.39
N SER A 654 5.47 -11.16 32.64
CA SER A 654 4.37 -11.02 33.61
C SER A 654 3.89 -9.58 33.86
N SER A 655 4.16 -8.62 32.97
CA SER A 655 3.72 -7.24 33.22
C SER A 655 3.31 -6.40 32.01
N ASP A 656 3.37 -6.91 30.78
CA ASP A 656 2.66 -6.38 29.59
C ASP A 656 2.83 -7.41 28.47
N TYR A 657 1.87 -8.33 28.32
CA TYR A 657 1.89 -9.37 27.31
C TYR A 657 1.57 -8.69 25.97
N ASN A 658 2.59 -8.11 25.31
CA ASN A 658 2.44 -7.45 24.02
C ASN A 658 1.95 -8.50 23.01
N TYR A 659 0.64 -8.56 22.80
CA TYR A 659 -0.04 -9.51 21.94
C TYR A 659 -0.90 -8.70 20.98
N GLY A 660 -0.59 -8.77 19.70
CA GLY A 660 -1.29 -8.00 18.69
C GLY A 660 -1.12 -8.59 17.30
N ILE A 661 -1.77 -7.94 16.35
CA ILE A 661 -1.74 -8.30 14.94
C ILE A 661 -1.21 -7.09 14.21
N TYR A 662 -0.10 -7.25 13.50
CA TYR A 662 0.57 -6.16 12.81
C TYR A 662 0.60 -6.43 11.30
N LYS A 663 0.40 -5.39 10.49
CA LYS A 663 0.73 -5.50 9.06
C LYS A 663 2.21 -5.79 8.91
N LEU A 664 2.57 -6.72 8.03
CA LEU A 664 3.96 -7.10 7.83
C LEU A 664 4.81 -5.91 7.36
N SER A 665 4.22 -4.94 6.65
CA SER A 665 4.87 -3.69 6.23
C SER A 665 5.25 -2.77 7.40
N GLU A 666 4.55 -2.88 8.53
CA GLU A 666 4.81 -2.11 9.76
C GLU A 666 5.64 -2.92 10.77
N TYR A 667 5.85 -4.20 10.51
CA TYR A 667 6.60 -5.10 11.38
C TYR A 667 8.11 -4.92 11.17
N THR A 668 8.89 -4.96 12.25
CA THR A 668 10.33 -4.66 12.22
C THR A 668 11.19 -5.85 12.66
N SER A 669 12.47 -5.84 12.29
CA SER A 669 13.44 -6.85 12.79
C SER A 669 13.53 -6.83 14.32
N GLU A 670 13.43 -5.66 14.97
CA GLU A 670 13.42 -5.55 16.44
C GLU A 670 12.22 -6.26 17.06
N MET A 671 11.02 -6.09 16.48
CA MET A 671 9.83 -6.84 16.93
C MET A 671 10.00 -8.34 16.69
N GLY A 672 10.62 -8.73 15.57
CA GLY A 672 10.96 -10.13 15.30
C GLY A 672 11.90 -10.75 16.34
N GLU A 673 12.91 -10.01 16.82
CA GLU A 673 13.81 -10.46 17.88
C GLU A 673 13.12 -10.65 19.24
N LYS A 674 12.08 -9.85 19.54
CA LYS A 674 11.29 -9.95 20.77
C LYS A 674 10.20 -11.03 20.70
N HIS A 675 9.89 -11.53 19.51
CA HIS A 675 8.78 -12.45 19.32
C HIS A 675 9.05 -13.79 20.02
N GLY A 676 8.16 -14.13 20.96
CA GLY A 676 8.29 -15.32 21.82
C GLY A 676 8.18 -16.67 21.11
N VAL A 677 7.85 -16.72 19.82
CA VAL A 677 7.78 -17.98 19.06
C VAL A 677 9.16 -18.63 18.92
N SER A 678 10.24 -17.84 18.79
CA SER A 678 11.61 -18.35 18.65
C SER A 678 12.04 -19.21 19.84
N ASP A 679 11.50 -18.96 21.04
CA ASP A 679 11.84 -19.72 22.24
C ASP A 679 11.21 -21.12 22.28
N ILE A 680 10.17 -21.35 21.48
CA ILE A 680 9.38 -22.60 21.49
C ILE A 680 9.41 -23.33 20.15
N ALA A 681 9.85 -22.65 19.08
CA ALA A 681 9.95 -23.20 17.74
C ALA A 681 10.94 -24.36 17.66
N THR A 682 10.60 -25.36 16.84
CA THR A 682 11.48 -26.50 16.59
C THR A 682 11.99 -26.55 15.15
N GLN A 683 11.41 -25.74 14.26
CA GLN A 683 11.72 -25.69 12.83
C GLN A 683 12.56 -24.47 12.42
N GLY A 684 13.21 -23.82 13.39
CA GLY A 684 14.07 -22.65 13.18
C GLY A 684 13.58 -21.43 13.93
N ASP A 685 14.43 -20.42 13.99
CA ASP A 685 14.13 -19.15 14.65
C ASP A 685 13.17 -18.31 13.79
N PHE A 686 12.35 -17.49 14.42
CA PHE A 686 11.54 -16.51 13.72
C PHE A 686 12.40 -15.27 13.41
N SER A 687 12.29 -14.75 12.18
CA SER A 687 12.89 -13.48 11.78
C SER A 687 11.95 -12.74 10.85
N TYR A 688 11.99 -11.40 10.90
CA TYR A 688 11.23 -10.55 9.99
C TYR A 688 11.58 -10.84 8.53
N GLU A 689 12.87 -10.98 8.22
CA GLU A 689 13.36 -11.18 6.85
C GLU A 689 12.92 -12.54 6.27
N GLU A 690 12.89 -13.60 7.09
CA GLU A 690 12.36 -14.91 6.65
C GLU A 690 10.84 -14.85 6.49
N THR A 691 10.14 -14.09 7.33
CA THR A 691 8.69 -13.88 7.22
C THR A 691 8.34 -13.16 5.91
N VAL A 692 9.05 -12.07 5.58
CA VAL A 692 8.93 -11.35 4.30
C VAL A 692 9.27 -12.26 3.13
N ARG A 693 10.36 -13.04 3.22
CA ARG A 693 10.75 -14.00 2.18
C ARG A 693 9.67 -15.05 1.95
N THR A 694 9.06 -15.56 3.02
CA THR A 694 7.98 -16.54 2.95
C THR A 694 6.73 -15.94 2.32
N ALA A 695 6.31 -14.75 2.75
CA ALA A 695 5.17 -14.04 2.19
C ALA A 695 5.34 -13.79 0.68
N LYS A 696 6.49 -13.24 0.26
CA LYS A 696 6.83 -13.04 -1.17
C LYS A 696 6.79 -14.33 -1.97
N LYS A 697 7.32 -15.42 -1.40
CA LYS A 697 7.36 -16.72 -2.08
C LYS A 697 5.97 -17.33 -2.28
N VAL A 698 5.09 -17.23 -1.27
CA VAL A 698 3.76 -17.86 -1.29
C VAL A 698 2.76 -17.05 -2.09
N LEU A 699 2.78 -15.71 -1.94
CA LEU A 699 1.83 -14.83 -2.60
C LEU A 699 2.24 -14.47 -4.03
N GLY A 700 3.54 -14.54 -4.35
CA GLY A 700 4.03 -14.26 -5.70
C GLY A 700 3.65 -12.85 -6.15
N ASP A 701 2.96 -12.76 -7.29
CA ASP A 701 2.51 -11.49 -7.88
C ASP A 701 1.46 -10.75 -7.01
N TRP A 702 0.88 -11.42 -6.00
CA TRP A 702 -0.05 -10.81 -5.04
C TRP A 702 0.65 -10.21 -3.81
N TYR A 703 1.97 -10.33 -3.69
CA TYR A 703 2.73 -9.59 -2.69
C TYR A 703 3.02 -8.19 -3.23
N GLU A 704 2.29 -7.19 -2.74
CA GLU A 704 2.53 -5.76 -3.02
C GLU A 704 3.57 -5.17 -2.04
#